data_AF-A0A8H7BAJ0-F1
#
_entry.id   AF-A0A8H7BAJ0-F1
#
_cell.length_a   1.000
_cell.length_b   1.000
_cell.length_c   1.000
_cell.angle_alpha   90.00
_cell.angle_beta   90.00
_cell.angle_gamma   90.00
#
_symmetry.space_group_name_H-M   'P 1'
#
loop_
_entity.id
_entity.type
_entity.pdbx_description
1 polymer ?
#
loop_
_entity_poly.entity_id
_entity_poly.type
_entity_poly.pdbx_seq_one_letter_code
_entity_poly.pdbx_strand_id
1 'polypeptide(L)'
;MDAFEKKTCKTARGYVYTYYTFEGVRSLPTLLFQHDWPDHAEMWKGIAERLVDTRTPIVILDMLCYDGTDEPTDPAEYRWDAMTKDLIDIIDTEQVDKVISSAMTRGNCLPIQMLSHLVYHIIFMTLKLTNLRNSGHFVQRFAARRTYSIPYRSDLHDNHSSDWKISATDEKLNCNDGYGTGSIRQRLLASVLASIQHVRYNSNKEDIPRSIKKHNSFNRQESVLAALLKRISILVIGAGIAGLTFAIESYWKGHTVRIVERRLSQESAGFMERARKRAIPPTLTMKKFNGDVVGSFNLGDEKNPSMAIYRSELHKVLHEYALLLGIPIEFSTNAVDYFETEDHGGVELADGCKLTADIVVAADGVGSKSWHLVGEKTAPISSGFILYRVTFPAAPAMENPIIRKEFEGVGDRGILHAGPGAHMVTCLSGDKMCWMLTCKDDSDKGGESWSQSTTIDKALEATSGWEPFITEVIKATPGHTVLDWKLMWRDPKPRWVSPIGRVVQIGDSAHPFLSTSASGGTMAMEDAFSLAACLQIAEKKDACLATKVHNHLRFERVSSAQKMGFKNREVFHNTDWDYVAKNPEAMGKMVGDWVIYHDPEQYAYDSYQSCADHLLNGAPSKHGNSVPGYAYKPWTVKQLLEAFDAGKPIFDEGVWD
;
A
#
# COMPACT_ATOMS: atom_id res chain seq x y z
N MET A 1 -38.72 9.25 17.89
CA MET A 1 -38.67 9.25 16.41
C MET A 1 -39.76 10.18 15.88
N ASP A 2 -40.01 11.28 16.58
CA ASP A 2 -41.34 11.91 16.57
C ASP A 2 -41.52 12.81 15.34
N ALA A 3 -40.41 13.11 14.66
CA ALA A 3 -40.35 13.80 13.38
C ALA A 3 -40.59 12.87 12.17
N PHE A 4 -40.77 11.56 12.39
CA PHE A 4 -40.95 10.57 11.33
C PHE A 4 -42.31 9.87 11.45
N GLU A 5 -42.92 9.59 10.31
CA GLU A 5 -44.14 8.80 10.23
C GLU A 5 -43.79 7.31 10.26
N LYS A 6 -44.35 6.55 11.22
CA LYS A 6 -44.19 5.09 11.29
C LYS A 6 -45.17 4.42 10.32
N LYS A 7 -44.65 3.57 9.44
CA LYS A 7 -45.40 2.86 8.40
C LYS A 7 -45.11 1.37 8.44
N THR A 8 -45.95 0.60 7.75
CA THR A 8 -45.71 -0.82 7.50
C THR A 8 -45.89 -1.14 6.02
N CYS A 9 -45.10 -2.07 5.50
CA CYS A 9 -45.17 -2.54 4.11
C CYS A 9 -45.10 -4.06 4.10
N LYS A 10 -46.07 -4.70 3.44
CA LYS A 10 -46.04 -6.14 3.18
C LYS A 10 -45.34 -6.41 1.86
N THR A 11 -44.23 -7.12 1.91
CA THR A 11 -43.38 -7.40 0.75
C THR A 11 -43.98 -8.53 -0.10
N ALA A 12 -43.48 -8.70 -1.33
CA ALA A 12 -43.87 -9.78 -2.23
C ALA A 12 -43.54 -11.17 -1.66
N ARG A 13 -42.55 -11.25 -0.75
CA ARG A 13 -42.23 -12.48 0.01
C ARG A 13 -43.22 -12.77 1.13
N GLY A 14 -44.14 -11.84 1.42
CA GLY A 14 -45.20 -12.01 2.41
C GLY A 14 -44.88 -11.47 3.79
N TYR A 15 -43.69 -10.90 4.01
CA TYR A 15 -43.25 -10.36 5.29
C TYR A 15 -43.67 -8.90 5.44
N VAL A 16 -44.12 -8.54 6.64
CA VAL A 16 -44.44 -7.17 7.02
C VAL A 16 -43.21 -6.52 7.63
N TYR A 17 -42.76 -5.42 7.02
CA TYR A 17 -41.71 -4.56 7.54
C TYR A 17 -42.29 -3.30 8.16
N THR A 18 -41.77 -2.95 9.32
CA THR A 18 -41.97 -1.66 9.96
C THR A 18 -40.82 -0.72 9.59
N TYR A 19 -41.14 0.53 9.29
CA TYR A 19 -40.16 1.55 8.93
C TYR A 19 -40.70 2.96 9.20
N TYR A 20 -39.80 3.94 9.15
CA TYR A 20 -40.08 5.33 9.47
C TYR A 20 -39.72 6.23 8.30
N THR A 21 -40.60 7.15 7.94
CA THR A 21 -40.42 8.05 6.79
C THR A 21 -40.48 9.52 7.14
N PHE A 22 -39.74 10.32 6.39
CA PHE A 22 -39.84 11.78 6.37
C PHE A 22 -39.98 12.24 4.91
N GLU A 23 -41.11 12.87 4.57
CA GLU A 23 -41.52 13.10 3.18
C GLU A 23 -40.60 14.07 2.40
N GLY A 24 -39.88 14.96 3.10
CA GLY A 24 -38.83 15.82 2.53
C GLY A 24 -39.20 16.55 1.22
N VAL A 25 -38.20 16.91 0.43
CA VAL A 25 -38.35 17.45 -0.93
C VAL A 25 -38.05 16.35 -1.93
N ARG A 26 -39.07 15.88 -2.67
CA ARG A 26 -38.98 14.72 -3.58
C ARG A 26 -37.95 14.85 -4.72
N SER A 27 -37.48 16.06 -5.05
CA SER A 27 -36.42 16.24 -6.06
C SER A 27 -35.01 15.88 -5.55
N LEU A 28 -34.86 15.69 -4.24
CA LEU A 28 -33.60 15.25 -3.60
C LEU A 28 -33.56 13.71 -3.50
N PRO A 29 -32.36 13.10 -3.48
CA PRO A 29 -32.24 11.67 -3.23
C PRO A 29 -32.71 11.33 -1.81
N THR A 30 -33.47 10.25 -1.67
CA THR A 30 -33.93 9.73 -0.38
C THR A 30 -32.79 9.01 0.35
N LEU A 31 -32.61 9.30 1.63
CA LEU A 31 -31.66 8.58 2.47
C LEU A 31 -32.31 7.32 3.03
N LEU A 32 -31.69 6.16 2.80
CA LEU A 32 -32.16 4.86 3.32
C LEU A 32 -31.22 4.36 4.42
N PHE A 33 -31.70 4.31 5.66
CA PHE A 33 -30.94 3.83 6.81
C PHE A 33 -31.34 2.40 7.20
N GLN A 34 -30.34 1.54 7.38
CA GLN A 34 -30.47 0.14 7.79
C GLN A 34 -29.62 -0.12 9.03
N HIS A 35 -30.09 -0.97 9.93
CA HIS A 35 -29.33 -1.46 11.08
C HIS A 35 -29.06 -2.97 10.97
N ASP A 36 -28.15 -3.49 11.80
CA ASP A 36 -27.89 -4.93 11.90
C ASP A 36 -28.46 -5.46 13.23
N TRP A 37 -28.44 -6.78 13.40
CA TRP A 37 -28.71 -7.40 14.70
C TRP A 37 -27.58 -7.07 15.69
N PRO A 38 -27.85 -6.72 16.97
CA PRO A 38 -29.16 -6.67 17.64
C PRO A 38 -29.79 -5.26 17.74
N ASP A 39 -29.45 -4.34 16.84
CA ASP A 39 -29.90 -2.94 16.90
C ASP A 39 -31.35 -2.75 16.40
N HIS A 40 -31.87 -1.52 16.46
CA HIS A 40 -33.21 -1.12 15.99
C HIS A 40 -33.20 0.28 15.35
N ALA A 41 -34.23 0.63 14.58
CA ALA A 41 -34.31 1.87 13.79
C ALA A 41 -34.11 3.16 14.62
N GLU A 42 -34.52 3.19 15.90
CA GLU A 42 -34.35 4.40 16.72
C GLU A 42 -32.89 4.75 16.99
N MET A 43 -31.93 3.85 16.77
CA MET A 43 -30.50 4.18 16.85
C MET A 43 -30.15 5.37 15.95
N TRP A 44 -30.88 5.52 14.84
CA TRP A 44 -30.69 6.58 13.86
C TRP A 44 -31.29 7.92 14.31
N LYS A 45 -32.13 7.95 15.36
CA LYS A 45 -32.82 9.16 15.85
C LYS A 45 -31.89 10.37 15.93
N GLY A 46 -30.73 10.20 16.58
CA GLY A 46 -29.77 11.29 16.80
C GLY A 46 -29.10 11.85 15.52
N ILE A 47 -29.11 11.11 14.43
CA ILE A 47 -28.59 11.53 13.11
C ILE A 47 -29.74 11.99 12.23
N ALA A 48 -30.79 11.19 12.09
CA ALA A 48 -31.90 11.42 11.20
C ALA A 48 -32.70 12.68 11.58
N GLU A 49 -32.95 12.93 12.86
CA GLU A 49 -33.63 14.16 13.30
C GLU A 49 -32.84 15.43 12.93
N ARG A 50 -31.52 15.36 12.86
CA ARG A 50 -30.66 16.49 12.43
C ARG A 50 -30.65 16.68 10.90
N LEU A 51 -31.07 15.66 10.16
CA LEU A 51 -31.14 15.69 8.70
C LEU A 51 -32.49 16.19 8.21
N VAL A 52 -33.53 16.20 9.05
CA VAL A 52 -34.85 16.80 8.78
C VAL A 52 -34.70 18.26 8.29
N ASP A 53 -33.81 19.03 8.92
CA ASP A 53 -33.53 20.43 8.52
C ASP A 53 -32.99 20.58 7.09
N THR A 54 -32.38 19.52 6.54
CA THR A 54 -31.88 19.52 5.16
C THR A 54 -32.99 19.36 4.12
N ARG A 55 -34.21 19.04 4.59
CA ARG A 55 -35.39 18.68 3.81
C ARG A 55 -35.17 17.52 2.84
N THR A 56 -34.15 16.69 3.08
CA THR A 56 -33.92 15.48 2.28
C THR A 56 -34.92 14.42 2.72
N PRO A 57 -35.60 13.70 1.80
CA PRO A 57 -36.47 12.60 2.18
C PRO A 57 -35.67 11.50 2.88
N ILE A 58 -36.26 10.82 3.86
CA ILE A 58 -35.58 9.80 4.67
C ILE A 58 -36.50 8.60 4.85
N VAL A 59 -35.93 7.40 4.73
CA VAL A 59 -36.54 6.11 5.09
C VAL A 59 -35.59 5.39 6.06
N ILE A 60 -36.09 4.99 7.22
CA ILE A 60 -35.34 4.25 8.26
C ILE A 60 -36.06 2.94 8.50
N LEU A 61 -35.38 1.84 8.22
CA LEU A 61 -35.97 0.50 8.24
C LEU A 61 -35.71 -0.19 9.58
N ASP A 62 -36.70 -0.91 10.09
CA ASP A 62 -36.45 -2.02 11.01
C ASP A 62 -36.31 -3.33 10.22
N MET A 63 -35.14 -3.96 10.34
CA MET A 63 -34.88 -5.23 9.64
C MET A 63 -35.68 -6.39 10.28
N LEU A 64 -35.75 -7.54 9.60
CA LEU A 64 -36.40 -8.75 10.14
C LEU A 64 -35.93 -9.04 11.58
N CYS A 65 -36.86 -9.52 12.41
CA CYS A 65 -36.73 -9.73 13.87
C CYS A 65 -36.85 -8.48 14.77
N TYR A 66 -37.18 -7.29 14.27
CA TYR A 66 -37.13 -6.06 15.07
C TYR A 66 -38.37 -5.15 14.96
N ASP A 67 -38.73 -4.56 16.11
CA ASP A 67 -39.78 -3.53 16.31
C ASP A 67 -40.99 -3.60 15.36
N GLY A 68 -41.72 -4.71 15.39
CA GLY A 68 -42.95 -4.87 14.61
C GLY A 68 -42.75 -5.25 13.14
N THR A 69 -41.52 -5.53 12.72
CA THR A 69 -41.22 -6.31 11.52
C THR A 69 -41.32 -7.81 11.83
N ASP A 70 -41.78 -8.59 10.87
CA ASP A 70 -41.92 -10.05 10.99
C ASP A 70 -40.59 -10.76 11.35
N GLU A 71 -40.72 -11.89 12.04
CA GLU A 71 -39.61 -12.72 12.53
C GLU A 71 -39.68 -14.13 11.92
N PRO A 72 -39.11 -14.36 10.72
CA PRO A 72 -39.08 -15.68 10.10
C PRO A 72 -38.32 -16.69 10.97
N THR A 73 -38.85 -17.90 11.14
CA THR A 73 -38.19 -18.95 11.93
C THR A 73 -37.19 -19.78 11.12
N ASP A 74 -37.25 -19.72 9.79
CA ASP A 74 -36.32 -20.40 8.89
C ASP A 74 -35.11 -19.48 8.57
N PRO A 75 -33.87 -19.88 8.92
CA PRO A 75 -32.66 -19.16 8.57
C PRO A 75 -32.50 -18.86 7.06
N ALA A 76 -33.08 -19.67 6.17
CA ALA A 76 -33.02 -19.46 4.73
C ALA A 76 -33.75 -18.19 4.25
N GLU A 77 -34.64 -17.65 5.08
CA GLU A 77 -35.37 -16.41 4.80
C GLU A 77 -34.52 -15.16 5.06
N TYR A 78 -33.39 -15.31 5.75
CA TYR A 78 -32.41 -14.24 5.97
C TYR A 78 -31.33 -14.18 4.88
N ARG A 79 -31.52 -14.89 3.76
CA ARG A 79 -30.61 -14.81 2.63
C ARG A 79 -30.65 -13.39 2.03
N TRP A 80 -29.46 -12.92 1.68
CA TRP A 80 -29.23 -11.54 1.27
C TRP A 80 -30.01 -11.11 0.02
N ASP A 81 -30.08 -11.99 -0.98
CA ASP A 81 -30.82 -11.76 -2.22
C ASP A 81 -32.32 -11.64 -1.99
N ALA A 82 -32.83 -12.39 -1.02
CA ALA A 82 -34.24 -12.39 -0.65
C ALA A 82 -34.59 -11.09 0.11
N MET A 83 -33.79 -10.72 1.11
CA MET A 83 -33.98 -9.46 1.85
C MET A 83 -33.81 -8.22 0.96
N THR A 84 -32.95 -8.30 -0.06
CA THR A 84 -32.81 -7.22 -1.06
C THR A 84 -34.13 -6.93 -1.79
N LYS A 85 -34.89 -7.97 -2.13
CA LYS A 85 -36.18 -7.82 -2.82
C LYS A 85 -37.21 -7.13 -1.92
N ASP A 86 -37.23 -7.50 -0.64
CA ASP A 86 -38.09 -6.85 0.36
C ASP A 86 -37.81 -5.35 0.47
N LEU A 87 -36.52 -4.98 0.47
CA LEU A 87 -36.13 -3.57 0.50
C LEU A 87 -36.51 -2.82 -0.78
N ILE A 88 -36.46 -3.46 -1.94
CA ILE A 88 -36.94 -2.88 -3.21
C ILE A 88 -38.45 -2.64 -3.13
N ASP A 89 -39.23 -3.60 -2.63
CA ASP A 89 -40.68 -3.44 -2.47
C ASP A 89 -41.04 -2.23 -1.59
N ILE A 90 -40.25 -1.97 -0.54
CA ILE A 90 -40.43 -0.79 0.34
C ILE A 90 -40.08 0.51 -0.40
N ILE A 91 -38.98 0.53 -1.16
CA ILE A 91 -38.57 1.68 -1.98
C ILE A 91 -39.62 2.01 -3.04
N ASP A 92 -40.14 0.99 -3.71
CA ASP A 92 -41.19 1.12 -4.73
C ASP A 92 -42.51 1.59 -4.11
N THR A 93 -42.86 1.10 -2.92
CA THR A 93 -44.03 1.53 -2.15
C THR A 93 -43.97 3.01 -1.81
N GLU A 94 -42.80 3.51 -1.41
CA GLU A 94 -42.57 4.93 -1.14
C GLU A 94 -42.34 5.76 -2.42
N GLN A 95 -42.41 5.16 -3.60
CA GLN A 95 -42.22 5.79 -4.91
C GLN A 95 -40.90 6.57 -4.99
N VAL A 96 -39.82 5.93 -4.51
CA VAL A 96 -38.52 6.57 -4.38
C VAL A 96 -37.65 6.28 -5.59
N ASP A 97 -37.41 7.30 -6.42
CA ASP A 97 -36.63 7.17 -7.66
C ASP A 97 -35.11 7.18 -7.46
N LYS A 98 -34.62 7.80 -6.38
CA LYS A 98 -33.18 7.99 -6.10
C LYS A 98 -32.89 7.71 -4.63
N VAL A 99 -32.00 6.76 -4.35
CA VAL A 99 -31.68 6.33 -2.98
C VAL A 99 -30.19 6.47 -2.68
N ILE A 100 -29.87 6.97 -1.49
CA ILE A 100 -28.54 6.86 -0.88
C ILE A 100 -28.66 5.95 0.33
N SER A 101 -28.14 4.74 0.23
CA SER A 101 -28.25 3.72 1.29
C SER A 101 -27.05 3.75 2.24
N SER A 102 -27.33 3.61 3.54
CA SER A 102 -26.35 3.62 4.64
C SER A 102 -26.64 2.49 5.64
N ALA A 103 -25.61 1.69 5.97
CA ALA A 103 -25.68 0.60 6.95
C ALA A 103 -24.40 0.49 7.81
N MET A 104 -24.51 -0.13 9.00
CA MET A 104 -23.47 -0.09 10.05
C MET A 104 -22.45 -1.24 10.08
N THR A 105 -22.73 -2.45 9.57
CA THR A 105 -21.76 -3.57 9.62
C THR A 105 -21.82 -4.57 8.44
N ARG A 106 -21.05 -5.66 8.55
CA ARG A 106 -20.72 -6.66 7.50
C ARG A 106 -21.90 -7.57 7.10
N GLY A 107 -22.96 -7.67 7.94
CA GLY A 107 -24.15 -8.47 7.65
C GLY A 107 -24.89 -7.96 6.41
N ASN A 108 -25.20 -6.66 6.38
CA ASN A 108 -25.92 -6.05 5.26
C ASN A 108 -25.04 -5.63 4.06
N CYS A 109 -23.75 -5.99 4.01
CA CYS A 109 -22.87 -5.62 2.87
C CYS A 109 -23.30 -6.21 1.51
N LEU A 110 -23.92 -7.39 1.50
CA LEU A 110 -24.30 -8.10 0.27
C LEU A 110 -25.69 -7.73 -0.25
N PRO A 111 -26.75 -7.58 0.58
CA PRO A 111 -28.03 -7.05 0.10
C PRO A 111 -27.89 -5.66 -0.55
N ILE A 112 -27.05 -4.82 0.04
CA ILE A 112 -26.79 -3.47 -0.44
C ILE A 112 -26.02 -3.47 -1.77
N GLN A 113 -25.08 -4.40 -1.95
CA GLN A 113 -24.42 -4.63 -3.24
C GLN A 113 -25.41 -5.13 -4.30
N MET A 114 -26.34 -6.02 -3.94
CA MET A 114 -27.35 -6.54 -4.86
C MET A 114 -28.42 -5.49 -5.23
N LEU A 115 -28.85 -4.64 -4.30
CA LEU A 115 -29.73 -3.49 -4.57
C LEU A 115 -29.12 -2.53 -5.59
N SER A 116 -27.81 -2.25 -5.48
CA SER A 116 -27.11 -1.39 -6.43
C SER A 116 -27.00 -1.95 -7.86
N HIS A 117 -27.25 -3.26 -8.04
CA HIS A 117 -27.28 -3.90 -9.36
C HIS A 117 -28.66 -3.88 -10.03
N LEU A 118 -29.74 -3.67 -9.26
CA LEU A 118 -31.12 -3.76 -9.72
C LEU A 118 -31.78 -2.39 -9.96
N VAL A 119 -31.31 -1.33 -9.29
CA VAL A 119 -31.88 0.03 -9.39
C VAL A 119 -30.83 1.03 -9.84
N TYR A 120 -31.09 1.73 -10.95
CA TYR A 120 -30.06 2.40 -11.73
C TYR A 120 -29.33 3.59 -11.07
N HIS A 121 -29.77 4.13 -9.91
CA HIS A 121 -29.23 5.39 -9.36
C HIS A 121 -29.01 5.34 -7.84
N ILE A 122 -28.11 4.47 -7.34
CA ILE A 122 -27.74 4.39 -5.92
C ILE A 122 -26.28 4.77 -5.69
N ILE A 123 -26.03 5.69 -4.75
CA ILE A 123 -24.70 5.98 -4.16
C ILE A 123 -24.65 5.32 -2.77
N PHE A 124 -23.62 4.54 -2.49
CA PHE A 124 -23.50 3.75 -1.26
C PHE A 124 -22.44 4.29 -0.30
N MET A 125 -22.66 4.09 1.01
CA MET A 125 -21.72 4.38 2.09
C MET A 125 -21.68 3.23 3.13
N THR A 126 -20.55 2.54 3.27
CA THR A 126 -20.33 1.53 4.35
C THR A 126 -19.69 2.14 5.58
N LEU A 127 -20.18 1.77 6.76
CA LEU A 127 -19.49 1.92 8.04
C LEU A 127 -18.80 0.61 8.43
N LYS A 128 -17.56 0.70 8.90
CA LYS A 128 -16.80 -0.47 9.40
C LYS A 128 -16.52 -0.28 10.89
N LEU A 129 -17.35 -0.83 11.78
CA LEU A 129 -17.00 -1.01 13.20
C LEU A 129 -16.22 -2.33 13.35
N THR A 130 -14.90 -2.26 13.45
CA THR A 130 -14.10 -3.41 13.90
C THR A 130 -14.03 -3.40 15.42
N ASN A 131 -14.44 -4.52 16.04
CA ASN A 131 -14.20 -4.82 17.46
C ASN A 131 -12.69 -4.73 17.76
N LEU A 132 -12.33 -3.73 18.56
CA LEU A 132 -10.99 -3.50 19.09
C LEU A 132 -10.94 -4.02 20.52
N ARG A 133 -10.31 -5.19 20.75
CA ARG A 133 -9.58 -5.40 22.00
C ARG A 133 -8.12 -5.09 21.67
N ASN A 134 -7.61 -4.02 22.29
CA ASN A 134 -6.21 -3.57 22.31
C ASN A 134 -5.67 -2.80 21.09
N SER A 135 -6.07 -1.53 20.93
CA SER A 135 -5.14 -0.43 20.59
C SER A 135 -5.87 0.93 20.68
N GLY A 136 -5.25 1.89 21.36
CA GLY A 136 -5.84 3.18 21.74
C GLY A 136 -5.97 4.23 20.62
N HIS A 137 -6.14 3.84 19.35
CA HIS A 137 -6.35 4.78 18.25
C HIS A 137 -7.46 4.31 17.30
N PHE A 138 -8.56 5.05 17.29
CA PHE A 138 -9.79 4.70 16.58
C PHE A 138 -9.86 5.44 15.22
N VAL A 139 -9.64 4.73 14.12
CA VAL A 139 -9.84 5.24 12.75
C VAL A 139 -10.86 4.35 12.04
N GLN A 140 -12.09 4.86 11.89
CA GLN A 140 -13.08 4.30 10.97
C GLN A 140 -13.11 5.12 9.68
N ARG A 141 -13.10 4.47 8.51
CA ARG A 141 -13.19 5.13 7.21
C ARG A 141 -14.31 4.58 6.35
N PHE A 142 -14.95 5.48 5.64
CA PHE A 142 -16.11 5.30 4.77
C PHE A 142 -15.67 5.32 3.30
N ALA A 143 -16.27 4.47 2.47
CA ALA A 143 -16.08 4.48 1.02
C ALA A 143 -17.39 4.85 0.32
N ALA A 144 -17.37 5.86 -0.54
CA ALA A 144 -18.44 6.17 -1.50
C ALA A 144 -17.97 5.79 -2.91
N ARG A 145 -18.70 4.92 -3.61
CA ARG A 145 -18.34 4.39 -4.93
C ARG A 145 -19.26 4.93 -6.03
N ARG A 146 -18.72 5.07 -7.24
CA ARG A 146 -19.44 5.25 -8.53
C ARG A 146 -19.43 3.90 -9.26
N THR A 147 -20.54 3.48 -9.85
CA THR A 147 -20.62 2.26 -10.67
C THR A 147 -20.04 2.49 -12.07
N TYR A 148 -19.13 1.61 -12.49
CA TYR A 148 -18.86 1.29 -13.90
C TYR A 148 -19.47 -0.09 -14.19
N SER A 149 -20.04 -0.25 -15.38
CA SER A 149 -20.64 -1.51 -15.85
C SER A 149 -19.59 -2.60 -16.02
N ILE A 150 -19.67 -3.66 -15.21
CA ILE A 150 -18.96 -4.93 -15.41
C ILE A 150 -20.02 -5.96 -15.86
N PRO A 151 -19.79 -6.74 -16.93
CA PRO A 151 -20.78 -7.70 -17.41
C PRO A 151 -21.03 -8.81 -16.38
N TYR A 152 -22.30 -9.12 -16.17
CA TYR A 152 -22.80 -10.20 -15.32
C TYR A 152 -22.24 -11.55 -15.80
N ARG A 153 -21.53 -12.27 -14.92
CA ARG A 153 -21.10 -13.66 -15.11
C ARG A 153 -21.81 -14.55 -14.09
N SER A 154 -22.40 -15.63 -14.57
CA SER A 154 -23.39 -16.50 -13.90
C SER A 154 -22.78 -17.61 -13.02
N ASP A 155 -21.52 -17.49 -12.61
CA ASP A 155 -20.71 -18.62 -12.13
C ASP A 155 -20.22 -18.51 -10.67
N LEU A 156 -20.83 -17.65 -9.85
CA LEU A 156 -20.64 -17.63 -8.38
C LEU A 156 -21.77 -18.35 -7.65
N HIS A 157 -21.93 -19.64 -7.95
CA HIS A 157 -22.60 -20.59 -7.07
C HIS A 157 -21.52 -21.42 -6.41
N ASP A 158 -21.10 -21.08 -5.19
CA ASP A 158 -20.61 -22.12 -4.29
C ASP A 158 -20.82 -21.75 -2.81
N ASN A 159 -21.49 -22.69 -2.15
CA ASN A 159 -21.96 -22.67 -0.77
C ASN A 159 -20.80 -22.86 0.21
N HIS A 160 -20.78 -22.07 1.28
CA HIS A 160 -20.34 -22.56 2.59
C HIS A 160 -21.27 -22.06 3.68
N SER A 161 -22.36 -22.82 3.87
CA SER A 161 -23.10 -22.90 5.12
C SER A 161 -22.26 -23.69 6.13
N SER A 162 -21.90 -23.07 7.25
CA SER A 162 -21.48 -23.83 8.44
C SER A 162 -21.94 -23.10 9.70
N ASP A 163 -23.01 -23.66 10.28
CA ASP A 163 -23.39 -23.73 11.69
C ASP A 163 -23.32 -22.47 12.56
N TRP A 164 -24.46 -21.78 12.65
CA TRP A 164 -24.81 -20.98 13.84
C TRP A 164 -25.98 -21.66 14.55
N LYS A 165 -25.69 -22.34 15.67
CA LYS A 165 -26.72 -22.76 16.63
C LYS A 165 -27.07 -21.56 17.49
N ILE A 166 -28.29 -21.04 17.34
CA ILE A 166 -28.85 -20.03 18.25
C ILE A 166 -29.38 -20.77 19.48
N SER A 167 -28.70 -20.63 20.62
CA SER A 167 -29.29 -20.94 21.93
C SER A 167 -29.67 -19.63 22.60
N ALA A 168 -30.98 -19.39 22.73
CA ALA A 168 -31.51 -18.29 23.51
C ALA A 168 -31.28 -18.56 25.01
N THR A 169 -30.43 -17.76 25.64
CA THR A 169 -30.45 -17.57 27.09
C THR A 169 -30.42 -16.07 27.37
N ASP A 170 -31.51 -15.59 27.97
CA ASP A 170 -31.71 -14.23 28.47
C ASP A 170 -30.56 -13.80 29.40
N GLU A 171 -29.68 -12.93 28.92
CA GLU A 171 -28.92 -12.03 29.78
C GLU A 171 -29.09 -10.59 29.30
N LYS A 172 -29.87 -9.83 30.08
CA LYS A 172 -29.99 -8.37 29.95
C LYS A 172 -28.62 -7.72 30.14
N LEU A 173 -27.94 -7.39 29.04
CA LEU A 173 -26.77 -6.51 29.06
C LEU A 173 -27.22 -5.05 28.98
N ASN A 174 -27.24 -4.39 30.14
CA ASN A 174 -27.35 -2.95 30.29
C ASN A 174 -26.13 -2.27 29.65
N CYS A 175 -26.29 -1.63 28.50
CA CYS A 175 -25.28 -0.74 27.91
C CYS A 175 -25.44 0.67 28.50
N ASN A 176 -24.77 0.93 29.62
CA ASN A 176 -24.65 2.25 30.20
C ASN A 176 -23.18 2.53 30.58
N ASP A 177 -22.29 2.54 29.58
CA ASP A 177 -20.88 2.90 29.77
C ASP A 177 -20.53 4.21 29.04
N GLY A 178 -20.22 5.22 29.85
CA GLY A 178 -19.92 6.58 29.44
C GLY A 178 -18.54 6.72 28.79
N TYR A 179 -18.49 6.61 27.46
CA TYR A 179 -17.40 7.15 26.63
C TYR A 179 -17.93 7.73 25.30
N GLY A 180 -17.80 9.05 25.11
CA GLY A 180 -17.56 9.70 23.82
C GLY A 180 -18.54 9.54 22.63
N THR A 181 -19.85 9.34 22.84
CA THR A 181 -20.85 9.18 21.74
C THR A 181 -21.04 10.40 20.83
N GLY A 182 -20.57 11.58 21.24
CA GLY A 182 -20.70 12.83 20.48
C GLY A 182 -19.89 12.88 19.17
N SER A 183 -18.70 12.26 19.12
CA SER A 183 -17.78 12.42 17.98
C SER A 183 -18.13 11.55 16.78
N ILE A 184 -18.80 10.40 16.99
CA ILE A 184 -19.22 9.48 15.94
C ILE A 184 -20.46 10.04 15.22
N ARG A 185 -21.46 10.51 15.98
CA ARG A 185 -22.69 11.12 15.45
C ARG A 185 -22.39 12.38 14.62
N GLN A 186 -21.42 13.19 15.05
CA GLN A 186 -21.01 14.40 14.31
C GLN A 186 -20.29 14.09 12.98
N ARG A 187 -19.43 13.06 12.95
CA ARG A 187 -18.70 12.64 11.74
C ARG A 187 -19.61 11.97 10.72
N LEU A 188 -20.57 11.16 11.18
CA LEU A 188 -21.59 10.54 10.35
C LEU A 188 -22.48 11.60 9.68
N LEU A 189 -22.95 12.59 10.45
CA LEU A 189 -23.74 13.70 9.92
C LEU A 189 -22.98 14.47 8.84
N ALA A 190 -21.67 14.70 9.01
CA ALA A 190 -20.85 15.37 8.00
C ALA A 190 -20.72 14.57 6.69
N SER A 191 -20.63 13.24 6.77
CA SER A 191 -20.50 12.37 5.59
C SER A 191 -21.79 12.28 4.77
N VAL A 192 -22.93 12.18 5.45
CA VAL A 192 -24.26 12.24 4.81
C VAL A 192 -24.46 13.59 4.11
N LEU A 193 -24.12 14.70 4.79
CA LEU A 193 -24.21 16.04 4.20
C LEU A 193 -23.31 16.22 2.97
N ALA A 194 -22.10 15.65 2.98
CA ALA A 194 -21.19 15.68 1.83
C ALA A 194 -21.74 14.92 0.61
N SER A 195 -22.39 13.77 0.85
CA SER A 195 -23.01 12.96 -0.20
C SER A 195 -24.22 13.68 -0.82
N ILE A 196 -25.06 14.32 0.01
CA ILE A 196 -26.18 15.16 -0.45
C ILE A 196 -25.68 16.31 -1.35
N GLN A 197 -24.59 16.99 -0.94
CA GLN A 197 -24.02 18.09 -1.72
C GLN A 197 -23.41 17.63 -3.05
N HIS A 198 -22.76 16.46 -3.08
CA HIS A 198 -22.17 15.91 -4.30
C HIS A 198 -23.24 15.57 -5.37
N VAL A 199 -24.41 15.06 -4.94
CA VAL A 199 -25.54 14.80 -5.85
C VAL A 199 -26.15 16.11 -6.35
N ARG A 200 -26.34 17.11 -5.47
CA ARG A 200 -26.88 18.44 -5.85
C ARG A 200 -25.99 19.17 -6.86
N TYR A 201 -24.67 19.03 -6.76
CA TYR A 201 -23.73 19.68 -7.68
C TYR A 201 -23.77 19.08 -9.10
N ASN A 202 -24.06 17.79 -9.23
CA ASN A 202 -24.12 17.12 -10.54
C ASN A 202 -25.49 17.23 -11.24
N SER A 203 -26.56 17.57 -10.52
CA SER A 203 -27.90 17.74 -11.11
C SER A 203 -28.16 19.12 -11.73
N ASN A 204 -27.36 20.14 -11.40
CA ASN A 204 -27.57 21.53 -11.85
C ASN A 204 -26.47 22.00 -12.81
N LYS A 205 -26.28 21.31 -13.94
CA LYS A 205 -25.34 21.74 -14.99
C LYS A 205 -25.95 22.62 -16.08
N GLU A 206 -27.21 23.05 -15.94
CA GLU A 206 -27.81 24.06 -16.82
C GLU A 206 -28.40 25.19 -15.95
N ASP A 207 -27.98 26.41 -16.30
CA ASP A 207 -28.40 27.73 -15.81
C ASP A 207 -28.06 28.16 -14.36
N ILE A 208 -27.10 29.10 -14.25
CA ILE A 208 -26.88 29.91 -13.04
C ILE A 208 -27.06 31.40 -13.38
N PRO A 209 -28.16 32.05 -12.94
CA PRO A 209 -28.22 33.50 -12.86
C PRO A 209 -27.63 34.01 -11.53
N ARG A 210 -26.78 35.04 -11.63
CA ARG A 210 -26.21 35.81 -10.51
C ARG A 210 -27.30 36.62 -9.79
N SER A 211 -27.61 36.29 -8.53
CA SER A 211 -27.75 37.24 -7.41
C SER A 211 -28.48 36.63 -6.22
N ILE A 212 -27.82 36.39 -5.07
CA ILE A 212 -28.46 36.44 -3.75
C ILE A 212 -27.45 37.01 -2.74
N LYS A 213 -27.82 38.15 -2.12
CA LYS A 213 -27.08 38.80 -1.03
C LYS A 213 -27.41 38.16 0.32
N LYS A 214 -26.36 38.02 1.15
CA LYS A 214 -26.26 38.02 2.62
C LYS A 214 -27.44 37.41 3.41
N HIS A 215 -27.22 36.27 4.06
CA HIS A 215 -27.63 36.00 5.46
C HIS A 215 -26.72 34.93 6.10
N ASN A 216 -26.43 35.10 7.39
CA ASN A 216 -25.38 34.46 8.20
C ASN A 216 -25.48 32.92 8.34
N SER A 217 -25.02 32.16 7.34
CA SER A 217 -24.80 30.69 7.42
C SER A 217 -23.42 30.23 6.91
N PHE A 218 -22.50 31.18 6.71
CA PHE A 218 -21.27 31.02 5.92
C PHE A 218 -20.18 30.11 6.51
N ASN A 219 -20.21 29.77 7.81
CA ASN A 219 -19.07 29.05 8.45
C ASN A 219 -19.06 27.52 8.26
N ARG A 220 -20.09 26.89 7.69
CA ARG A 220 -20.13 25.40 7.51
C ARG A 220 -19.92 24.92 6.07
N GLN A 221 -20.19 25.76 5.06
CA GLN A 221 -19.94 25.40 3.65
C GLN A 221 -18.46 25.50 3.28
N GLU A 222 -17.70 26.38 3.94
CA GLU A 222 -16.26 26.52 3.70
C GLU A 222 -15.47 25.25 4.07
N SER A 223 -15.88 24.44 5.05
CA SER A 223 -15.07 23.28 5.48
C SER A 223 -15.11 22.09 4.51
N VAL A 224 -16.24 21.87 3.82
CA VAL A 224 -16.41 20.79 2.83
C VAL A 224 -15.84 21.20 1.47
N LEU A 225 -16.05 22.46 1.06
CA LEU A 225 -15.38 23.04 -0.10
C LEU A 225 -13.86 23.11 0.12
N ALA A 226 -13.37 23.48 1.30
CA ALA A 226 -11.95 23.43 1.63
C ALA A 226 -11.38 22.00 1.58
N ALA A 227 -12.13 20.98 2.03
CA ALA A 227 -11.69 19.58 1.93
C ALA A 227 -11.65 19.05 0.48
N LEU A 228 -12.53 19.54 -0.41
CA LEU A 228 -12.51 19.23 -1.84
C LEU A 228 -11.44 20.05 -2.60
N LEU A 229 -11.20 21.30 -2.20
CA LEU A 229 -10.17 22.19 -2.76
C LEU A 229 -8.75 21.81 -2.33
N LYS A 230 -8.58 21.07 -1.22
CA LYS A 230 -7.29 20.53 -0.76
C LYS A 230 -6.81 19.29 -1.53
N ARG A 231 -7.61 18.74 -2.45
CA ARG A 231 -7.22 17.52 -3.17
C ARG A 231 -6.17 17.83 -4.24
N ILE A 232 -4.92 17.54 -3.91
CA ILE A 232 -3.84 17.46 -4.89
C ILE A 232 -4.18 16.31 -5.86
N SER A 233 -4.17 16.61 -7.15
CA SER A 233 -4.23 15.61 -8.21
C SER A 233 -2.83 15.08 -8.48
N ILE A 234 -2.70 13.76 -8.52
CA ILE A 234 -1.42 13.06 -8.56
C ILE A 234 -1.46 12.04 -9.69
N LEU A 235 -0.46 12.12 -10.57
CA LEU A 235 -0.21 11.14 -11.62
C LEU A 235 1.04 10.33 -11.29
N VAL A 236 0.89 9.02 -11.13
CA VAL A 236 2.00 8.11 -10.84
C VAL A 236 2.38 7.37 -12.11
N ILE A 237 3.67 7.38 -12.46
CA ILE A 237 4.20 6.67 -13.62
C ILE A 237 4.98 5.45 -13.13
N GLY A 238 4.46 4.27 -13.42
CA GLY A 238 4.98 2.98 -12.96
C GLY A 238 4.14 2.39 -11.82
N ALA A 239 3.63 1.18 -12.02
CA ALA A 239 2.92 0.38 -11.02
C ALA A 239 3.87 -0.59 -10.29
N GLY A 240 5.14 -0.21 -10.10
CA GLY A 240 6.06 -0.96 -9.24
C GLY A 240 5.69 -0.86 -7.75
N ILE A 241 6.50 -1.46 -6.88
CA ILE A 241 6.30 -1.40 -5.41
C ILE A 241 6.18 0.05 -4.94
N ALA A 242 7.08 0.94 -5.38
CA ALA A 242 7.09 2.36 -5.02
C ALA A 242 5.78 3.05 -5.44
N GLY A 243 5.41 2.93 -6.71
CA GLY A 243 4.25 3.60 -7.29
C GLY A 243 2.92 3.12 -6.72
N LEU A 244 2.73 1.80 -6.58
CA LEU A 244 1.52 1.24 -5.96
C LEU A 244 1.39 1.64 -4.49
N THR A 245 2.48 1.53 -3.71
CA THR A 245 2.49 1.93 -2.29
C THR A 245 2.16 3.41 -2.16
N PHE A 246 2.82 4.26 -2.95
CA PHE A 246 2.57 5.71 -2.93
C PHE A 246 1.16 6.07 -3.35
N ALA A 247 0.60 5.38 -4.35
CA ALA A 247 -0.76 5.64 -4.78
C ALA A 247 -1.79 5.27 -3.72
N ILE A 248 -1.60 4.13 -3.05
CA ILE A 248 -2.41 3.71 -1.90
C ILE A 248 -2.30 4.77 -0.80
N GLU A 249 -1.09 5.11 -0.35
CA GLU A 249 -0.89 6.08 0.74
C GLU A 249 -1.49 7.45 0.41
N SER A 250 -1.27 7.95 -0.81
CA SER A 250 -1.82 9.21 -1.27
C SER A 250 -3.35 9.21 -1.33
N TYR A 251 -3.95 8.10 -1.78
CA TYR A 251 -5.40 7.92 -1.75
C TYR A 251 -5.94 7.95 -0.31
N TRP A 252 -5.27 7.26 0.61
CA TRP A 252 -5.62 7.29 2.04
C TRP A 252 -5.45 8.69 2.65
N LYS A 253 -4.58 9.53 2.12
CA LYS A 253 -4.41 10.91 2.58
C LYS A 253 -5.36 11.91 1.91
N GLY A 254 -6.28 11.41 1.07
CA GLY A 254 -7.38 12.19 0.48
C GLY A 254 -7.06 12.82 -0.87
N HIS A 255 -5.91 12.48 -1.46
CA HIS A 255 -5.52 12.98 -2.78
C HIS A 255 -6.25 12.22 -3.90
N THR A 256 -6.31 12.85 -5.08
CA THR A 256 -6.86 12.19 -6.28
C THR A 256 -5.69 11.58 -7.05
N VAL A 257 -5.65 10.24 -7.14
CA VAL A 257 -4.49 9.54 -7.71
C VAL A 257 -4.91 8.70 -8.90
N ARG A 258 -4.07 8.67 -9.94
CA ARG A 258 -4.14 7.70 -11.04
C ARG A 258 -2.74 7.18 -11.39
N ILE A 259 -2.67 5.95 -11.89
CA ILE A 259 -1.42 5.26 -12.22
C ILE A 259 -1.40 4.94 -13.72
N VAL A 260 -0.23 5.09 -14.35
CA VAL A 260 0.08 4.63 -15.70
C VAL A 260 1.19 3.58 -15.64
N GLU A 261 1.00 2.42 -16.26
CA GLU A 261 1.97 1.32 -16.31
C GLU A 261 2.11 0.79 -17.74
N ARG A 262 3.35 0.61 -18.19
CA ARG A 262 3.65 0.15 -19.56
C ARG A 262 3.42 -1.34 -19.78
N ARG A 263 3.45 -2.15 -18.72
CA ARG A 263 3.27 -3.62 -18.77
C ARG A 263 1.79 -4.02 -18.61
N LEU A 264 1.47 -5.29 -18.82
CA LEU A 264 0.13 -5.86 -18.64
C LEU A 264 -0.16 -6.20 -17.15
N SER A 265 -1.44 -6.25 -16.77
CA SER A 265 -1.89 -6.50 -15.39
C SER A 265 -1.82 -7.98 -14.96
N GLN A 266 -1.81 -8.23 -13.64
CA GLN A 266 -2.10 -9.53 -13.02
C GLN A 266 -2.94 -9.34 -11.73
N GLU A 267 -4.04 -10.07 -11.57
CA GLU A 267 -5.12 -9.83 -10.57
C GLU A 267 -5.02 -10.64 -9.24
N SER A 268 -5.76 -10.18 -8.17
CA SER A 268 -6.40 -10.93 -7.02
C SER A 268 -6.51 -10.35 -5.54
N ALA A 269 -7.17 -9.22 -5.23
CA ALA A 269 -7.66 -8.69 -3.90
C ALA A 269 -6.91 -8.76 -2.50
N GLY A 270 -6.36 -7.64 -1.89
CA GLY A 270 -6.16 -7.26 -0.40
C GLY A 270 -4.78 -7.14 0.42
N PHE A 271 -4.17 -5.99 0.73
CA PHE A 271 -2.73 -5.87 1.15
C PHE A 271 -2.16 -6.65 2.39
N MET A 272 -2.27 -6.12 3.63
CA MET A 272 -1.37 -6.50 4.74
C MET A 272 -1.46 -7.95 5.25
N GLU A 273 -2.67 -8.50 5.35
CA GLU A 273 -2.87 -9.86 5.84
C GLU A 273 -2.31 -10.90 4.86
N ARG A 274 -2.36 -10.63 3.54
CA ARG A 274 -1.75 -11.51 2.53
C ARG A 274 -0.25 -11.33 2.41
N ALA A 275 0.27 -10.12 2.57
CA ALA A 275 1.72 -9.93 2.60
C ALA A 275 2.33 -10.79 3.72
N ARG A 276 1.73 -10.77 4.92
CA ARG A 276 2.15 -11.62 6.05
C ARG A 276 1.94 -13.11 5.79
N LYS A 277 0.80 -13.52 5.24
CA LYS A 277 0.53 -14.94 4.90
C LYS A 277 1.44 -15.51 3.81
N ARG A 278 2.06 -14.65 2.99
CA ARG A 278 2.96 -15.03 1.89
C ARG A 278 4.42 -14.75 2.20
N ALA A 279 4.72 -14.21 3.38
CA ALA A 279 6.09 -13.94 3.79
C ALA A 279 6.68 -15.19 4.44
N ILE A 280 7.96 -15.41 4.14
CA ILE A 280 8.84 -16.36 4.82
C ILE A 280 9.05 -15.84 6.25
N PRO A 281 9.09 -16.73 7.26
CA PRO A 281 9.55 -16.37 8.59
C PRO A 281 10.84 -15.54 8.51
N PRO A 282 10.97 -14.44 9.28
CA PRO A 282 12.12 -13.54 9.18
C PRO A 282 13.40 -14.11 9.77
N THR A 283 13.55 -15.43 9.83
CA THR A 283 14.75 -16.08 10.35
C THR A 283 15.68 -16.42 9.19
N LEU A 284 16.88 -15.84 9.23
CA LEU A 284 17.97 -16.17 8.30
C LEU A 284 18.98 -17.07 9.01
N THR A 285 19.17 -18.27 8.50
CA THR A 285 20.26 -19.16 8.94
C THR A 285 21.52 -18.79 8.19
N MET A 286 22.61 -18.52 8.91
CA MET A 286 23.91 -18.24 8.31
C MET A 286 24.82 -19.44 8.45
N LYS A 287 25.48 -19.77 7.35
CA LYS A 287 26.46 -20.85 7.24
C LYS A 287 27.74 -20.34 6.60
N LYS A 288 28.83 -21.01 6.94
CA LYS A 288 30.09 -20.91 6.20
C LYS A 288 29.98 -21.68 4.88
N PHE A 289 30.84 -21.36 3.93
CA PHE A 289 30.94 -22.06 2.63
C PHE A 289 31.16 -23.57 2.74
N ASN A 290 31.66 -24.07 3.87
CA ASN A 290 31.91 -25.50 4.12
C ASN A 290 30.72 -26.22 4.80
N GLY A 291 29.61 -25.53 5.11
CA GLY A 291 28.44 -26.11 5.78
C GLY A 291 28.32 -25.86 7.27
N ASP A 292 29.37 -25.32 7.90
CA ASP A 292 29.32 -25.03 9.34
C ASP A 292 28.28 -23.95 9.64
N VAL A 293 27.34 -24.27 10.52
CA VAL A 293 26.31 -23.31 10.95
C VAL A 293 26.94 -22.28 11.88
N VAL A 294 26.79 -21.00 11.52
CA VAL A 294 27.19 -19.86 12.35
C VAL A 294 26.10 -19.54 13.36
N GLY A 295 24.85 -19.48 12.90
CA GLY A 295 23.70 -19.14 13.74
C GLY A 295 22.44 -18.95 12.92
N SER A 296 21.32 -18.75 13.62
CA SER A 296 20.05 -18.32 13.01
C SER A 296 19.61 -17.02 13.67
N PHE A 297 19.33 -16.02 12.84
CA PHE A 297 19.08 -14.66 13.29
C PHE A 297 17.70 -14.20 12.82
N ASN A 298 16.92 -13.62 13.73
CA ASN A 298 15.66 -12.99 13.38
C ASN A 298 15.94 -11.58 12.84
N LEU A 299 15.34 -11.26 11.71
CA LEU A 299 15.34 -9.93 11.13
C LEU A 299 14.16 -9.15 11.73
N GLY A 300 14.45 -8.17 12.59
CA GLY A 300 13.45 -7.44 13.37
C GLY A 300 12.95 -8.19 14.61
N ASP A 301 11.95 -7.62 15.27
CA ASP A 301 11.38 -8.14 16.53
C ASP A 301 9.87 -8.44 16.42
N GLU A 302 9.24 -8.96 17.48
CA GLU A 302 7.79 -9.28 17.47
C GLU A 302 6.89 -8.08 17.17
N LYS A 303 7.31 -6.86 17.55
CA LYS A 303 6.56 -5.62 17.31
C LYS A 303 6.87 -5.02 15.93
N ASN A 304 8.08 -5.23 15.44
CA ASN A 304 8.61 -4.74 14.17
C ASN A 304 9.18 -5.90 13.32
N PRO A 305 8.33 -6.87 12.90
CA PRO A 305 8.82 -8.04 12.21
C PRO A 305 9.25 -7.66 10.79
N SER A 306 10.44 -8.11 10.38
CA SER A 306 10.77 -8.09 8.96
C SER A 306 9.89 -9.09 8.22
N MET A 307 9.65 -8.85 6.93
CA MET A 307 8.91 -9.77 6.08
C MET A 307 9.74 -10.08 4.84
N ALA A 308 10.20 -11.33 4.73
CA ALA A 308 10.82 -11.82 3.51
C ALA A 308 9.71 -12.29 2.56
N ILE A 309 9.35 -11.48 1.57
CA ILE A 309 8.28 -11.79 0.61
C ILE A 309 8.81 -11.70 -0.83
N TYR A 310 8.39 -12.63 -1.69
CA TYR A 310 8.71 -12.55 -3.12
C TYR A 310 8.14 -11.26 -3.72
N ARG A 311 8.96 -10.60 -4.56
CA ARG A 311 8.57 -9.36 -5.23
C ARG A 311 7.25 -9.48 -5.99
N SER A 312 7.04 -10.59 -6.71
CA SER A 312 5.80 -10.84 -7.44
C SER A 312 4.60 -10.92 -6.52
N GLU A 313 4.74 -11.57 -5.36
CA GLU A 313 3.67 -11.71 -4.38
C GLU A 313 3.35 -10.38 -3.70
N LEU A 314 4.37 -9.58 -3.32
CA LEU A 314 4.17 -8.26 -2.75
C LEU A 314 3.49 -7.31 -3.74
N HIS A 315 4.00 -7.26 -4.98
CA HIS A 315 3.41 -6.46 -6.05
C HIS A 315 1.95 -6.82 -6.29
N LYS A 316 1.68 -8.13 -6.40
CA LYS A 316 0.34 -8.67 -6.56
C LYS A 316 -0.57 -8.17 -5.45
N VAL A 317 -0.15 -8.33 -4.19
CA VAL A 317 -0.90 -7.92 -3.00
C VAL A 317 -1.15 -6.40 -2.93
N LEU A 318 -0.22 -5.56 -3.39
CA LEU A 318 -0.38 -4.11 -3.55
C LEU A 318 -1.36 -3.73 -4.66
N HIS A 319 -1.15 -4.28 -5.86
CA HIS A 319 -1.95 -3.99 -7.06
C HIS A 319 -3.44 -4.24 -6.80
N GLU A 320 -3.70 -5.39 -6.22
CA GLU A 320 -5.01 -5.85 -5.79
C GLU A 320 -5.70 -4.93 -4.80
N TYR A 321 -4.94 -4.37 -3.87
CA TYR A 321 -5.46 -3.45 -2.88
C TYR A 321 -5.75 -2.09 -3.51
N ALA A 322 -4.91 -1.60 -4.42
CA ALA A 322 -5.18 -0.39 -5.19
C ALA A 322 -6.47 -0.51 -6.01
N LEU A 323 -6.71 -1.67 -6.66
CA LEU A 323 -7.98 -1.95 -7.36
C LEU A 323 -9.18 -1.95 -6.41
N LEU A 324 -9.05 -2.57 -5.23
CA LEU A 324 -10.13 -2.61 -4.23
C LEU A 324 -10.50 -1.21 -3.70
N LEU A 325 -9.54 -0.29 -3.64
CA LEU A 325 -9.74 1.12 -3.32
C LEU A 325 -10.34 1.93 -4.47
N GLY A 326 -10.39 1.37 -5.69
CA GLY A 326 -10.87 2.05 -6.89
C GLY A 326 -9.87 3.06 -7.46
N ILE A 327 -8.57 2.91 -7.19
CA ILE A 327 -7.52 3.74 -7.78
C ILE A 327 -7.41 3.37 -9.27
N PRO A 328 -7.58 4.31 -10.22
CA PRO A 328 -7.43 4.02 -11.63
C PRO A 328 -5.99 3.64 -11.98
N ILE A 329 -5.82 2.51 -12.68
CA ILE A 329 -4.54 2.03 -13.19
C ILE A 329 -4.70 1.74 -14.68
N GLU A 330 -3.95 2.46 -15.50
CA GLU A 330 -3.94 2.30 -16.96
C GLU A 330 -2.70 1.49 -17.37
N PHE A 331 -2.93 0.24 -17.75
CA PHE A 331 -1.89 -0.66 -18.23
C PHE A 331 -1.59 -0.43 -19.72
N SER A 332 -0.50 -1.04 -20.21
CA SER A 332 -0.05 -0.89 -21.61
C SER A 332 0.14 0.56 -22.07
N THR A 333 0.36 1.48 -21.12
CA THR A 333 0.46 2.91 -21.40
C THR A 333 1.86 3.38 -21.05
N ASN A 334 2.59 3.82 -22.06
CA ASN A 334 4.01 4.10 -21.95
C ASN A 334 4.26 5.61 -21.97
N ALA A 335 4.67 6.17 -20.82
CA ALA A 335 5.19 7.53 -20.75
C ALA A 335 6.59 7.57 -21.36
N VAL A 336 6.75 8.37 -22.42
CA VAL A 336 8.01 8.50 -23.17
C VAL A 336 8.79 9.74 -22.79
N ASP A 337 8.12 10.76 -22.24
CA ASP A 337 8.74 11.99 -21.77
C ASP A 337 7.99 12.62 -20.59
N TYR A 338 8.66 13.53 -19.88
CA TYR A 338 8.13 14.28 -18.74
C TYR A 338 8.21 15.78 -19.02
N PHE A 339 7.28 16.55 -18.48
CA PHE A 339 7.34 18.01 -18.52
C PHE A 339 6.78 18.64 -17.25
N GLU A 340 7.11 19.91 -17.01
CA GLU A 340 6.48 20.72 -15.98
C GLU A 340 6.20 22.14 -16.45
N THR A 341 5.20 22.74 -15.84
CA THR A 341 4.81 24.15 -16.01
C THR A 341 4.63 24.78 -14.63
N GLU A 342 4.39 26.08 -14.59
CA GLU A 342 4.06 26.76 -13.33
C GLU A 342 2.78 26.22 -12.69
N ASP A 343 1.84 25.65 -13.45
CA ASP A 343 0.52 25.23 -12.94
C ASP A 343 0.41 23.71 -12.69
N HIS A 344 1.11 22.89 -13.47
CA HIS A 344 0.98 21.43 -13.42
C HIS A 344 2.24 20.70 -13.92
N GLY A 345 2.43 19.47 -13.47
CA GLY A 345 3.36 18.52 -14.06
C GLY A 345 2.64 17.64 -15.09
N GLY A 346 3.39 16.99 -15.97
CA GLY A 346 2.81 16.03 -16.91
C GLY A 346 3.80 15.06 -17.54
N VAL A 347 3.23 14.16 -18.33
CA VAL A 347 3.97 13.22 -19.19
C VAL A 347 3.41 13.23 -20.59
N GLU A 348 4.28 12.95 -21.55
CA GLU A 348 3.92 12.60 -22.92
C GLU A 348 3.90 11.09 -23.06
N LEU A 349 2.81 10.56 -23.62
CA LEU A 349 2.62 9.14 -23.89
C LEU A 349 3.14 8.78 -25.28
N ALA A 350 3.39 7.50 -25.52
CA ALA A 350 3.92 7.00 -26.79
C ALA A 350 3.02 7.26 -28.01
N ASP A 351 1.72 7.51 -27.78
CA ASP A 351 0.75 7.90 -28.81
C ASP A 351 0.67 9.41 -29.06
N GLY A 352 1.49 10.21 -28.35
CA GLY A 352 1.51 11.67 -28.39
C GLY A 352 0.52 12.35 -27.44
N CYS A 353 -0.32 11.60 -26.72
CA CYS A 353 -1.23 12.16 -25.74
C CYS A 353 -0.46 12.71 -24.53
N LYS A 354 -0.96 13.81 -23.95
CA LYS A 354 -0.39 14.42 -22.74
C LYS A 354 -1.31 14.22 -21.55
N LEU A 355 -0.74 13.72 -20.46
CA LEU A 355 -1.42 13.59 -19.18
C LEU A 355 -0.83 14.58 -18.19
N THR A 356 -1.69 15.28 -17.45
CA THR A 356 -1.29 16.29 -16.48
C THR A 356 -1.87 16.01 -15.09
N ALA A 357 -1.22 16.57 -14.07
CA ALA A 357 -1.64 16.56 -12.67
C ALA A 357 -0.93 17.69 -11.90
N ASP A 358 -1.38 17.99 -10.69
CA ASP A 358 -0.69 18.98 -9.84
C ASP A 358 0.75 18.53 -9.54
N ILE A 359 0.91 17.23 -9.24
CA ILE A 359 2.19 16.55 -9.04
C ILE A 359 2.24 15.26 -9.87
N VAL A 360 3.38 15.02 -10.51
CA VAL A 360 3.73 13.78 -11.20
C VAL A 360 4.81 13.05 -10.40
N VAL A 361 4.60 11.76 -10.16
CA VAL A 361 5.56 10.91 -9.45
C VAL A 361 6.14 9.89 -10.40
N ALA A 362 7.43 10.03 -10.67
CA ALA A 362 8.21 9.10 -11.49
C ALA A 362 8.65 7.90 -10.63
N ALA A 363 7.93 6.80 -10.76
CA ALA A 363 8.16 5.51 -10.10
C ALA A 363 8.43 4.37 -11.12
N ASP A 364 8.97 4.74 -12.28
CA ASP A 364 9.19 3.94 -13.49
C ASP A 364 10.55 3.19 -13.52
N GLY A 365 11.31 3.28 -12.43
CA GLY A 365 12.56 2.59 -12.17
C GLY A 365 13.77 3.17 -12.90
N VAL A 366 14.87 2.41 -12.94
CA VAL A 366 16.17 2.81 -13.52
C VAL A 366 16.09 3.31 -14.98
N GLY A 367 15.05 2.90 -15.70
CA GLY A 367 14.77 3.31 -17.07
C GLY A 367 14.12 4.69 -17.21
N SER A 368 13.89 5.42 -16.11
CA SER A 368 13.12 6.65 -16.08
C SER A 368 13.56 7.66 -17.15
N LYS A 369 12.59 8.38 -17.70
CA LYS A 369 12.79 9.47 -18.68
C LYS A 369 12.78 10.86 -18.04
N SER A 370 12.42 10.93 -16.76
CA SER A 370 12.33 12.18 -15.98
C SER A 370 13.69 12.84 -15.69
N TRP A 371 14.81 12.15 -15.95
CA TRP A 371 16.15 12.64 -15.61
C TRP A 371 16.41 14.04 -16.16
N HIS A 372 16.06 14.32 -17.41
CA HIS A 372 16.33 15.63 -18.02
C HIS A 372 15.69 16.82 -17.27
N LEU A 373 14.64 16.60 -16.47
CA LEU A 373 14.06 17.62 -15.60
C LEU A 373 14.79 17.73 -14.25
N VAL A 374 15.17 16.59 -13.67
CA VAL A 374 15.72 16.56 -12.30
C VAL A 374 17.25 16.59 -12.25
N GLY A 375 17.94 16.43 -13.39
CA GLY A 375 19.39 16.46 -13.50
C GLY A 375 19.96 15.65 -14.66
N GLU A 376 21.15 15.10 -14.47
CA GLU A 376 21.78 14.26 -15.48
C GLU A 376 21.73 12.80 -15.05
N LYS A 377 21.30 11.94 -15.98
CA LYS A 377 21.36 10.50 -15.78
C LYS A 377 22.82 10.07 -15.81
N THR A 378 23.37 9.68 -14.67
CA THR A 378 24.73 9.13 -14.62
C THR A 378 24.78 7.77 -15.30
N ALA A 379 25.85 7.56 -16.07
CA ALA A 379 26.16 6.26 -16.61
C ALA A 379 26.37 5.26 -15.45
N PRO A 380 25.83 4.04 -15.57
CA PRO A 380 26.05 3.02 -14.57
C PRO A 380 27.55 2.64 -14.52
N ILE A 381 28.10 2.52 -13.31
CA ILE A 381 29.48 2.11 -13.04
C ILE A 381 29.46 0.63 -12.65
N SER A 382 30.27 -0.21 -13.31
CA SER A 382 30.38 -1.61 -12.89
C SER A 382 30.95 -1.71 -11.48
N SER A 383 30.35 -2.57 -10.67
CA SER A 383 30.87 -2.89 -9.34
C SER A 383 32.09 -3.82 -9.37
N GLY A 384 32.35 -4.50 -10.49
CA GLY A 384 33.24 -5.65 -10.57
C GLY A 384 32.62 -6.97 -10.06
N PHE A 385 31.31 -6.98 -9.77
CA PHE A 385 30.58 -8.15 -9.28
C PHE A 385 29.33 -8.43 -10.11
N ILE A 386 28.91 -9.68 -10.05
CA ILE A 386 27.76 -10.24 -10.74
C ILE A 386 26.82 -10.91 -9.73
N LEU A 387 25.52 -10.84 -9.99
CA LEU A 387 24.49 -11.57 -9.26
C LEU A 387 23.83 -12.57 -10.19
N TYR A 388 24.11 -13.85 -9.98
CA TYR A 388 23.33 -14.93 -10.56
C TYR A 388 22.09 -15.16 -9.71
N ARG A 389 20.91 -15.20 -10.34
CA ARG A 389 19.67 -15.47 -9.61
C ARG A 389 18.67 -16.26 -10.42
N VAL A 390 17.85 -17.02 -9.71
CA VAL A 390 16.74 -17.77 -10.30
C VAL A 390 15.66 -18.04 -9.24
N THR A 391 14.44 -18.26 -9.69
CA THR A 391 13.33 -18.76 -8.87
C THR A 391 12.60 -19.83 -9.66
N PHE A 392 12.33 -20.98 -9.05
CA PHE A 392 11.75 -22.14 -9.72
C PHE A 392 10.89 -22.98 -8.75
N PRO A 393 10.03 -23.89 -9.25
CA PRO A 393 9.25 -24.79 -8.39
C PRO A 393 10.18 -25.66 -7.51
N ALA A 394 9.90 -25.72 -6.21
CA ALA A 394 10.75 -26.44 -5.26
C ALA A 394 10.66 -27.96 -5.40
N ALA A 395 9.51 -28.49 -5.82
CA ALA A 395 9.22 -29.93 -5.76
C ALA A 395 10.29 -30.81 -6.46
N PRO A 396 10.75 -30.53 -7.70
CA PRO A 396 11.81 -31.31 -8.33
C PRO A 396 13.15 -31.26 -7.58
N ALA A 397 13.54 -30.08 -7.06
CA ALA A 397 14.78 -29.97 -6.28
C ALA A 397 14.71 -30.72 -4.94
N MET A 398 13.52 -30.77 -4.33
CA MET A 398 13.28 -31.50 -3.08
C MET A 398 13.29 -33.03 -3.25
N GLU A 399 13.40 -33.56 -4.47
CA GLU A 399 13.68 -34.99 -4.71
C GLU A 399 15.13 -35.35 -4.33
N ASN A 400 16.06 -34.39 -4.43
CA ASN A 400 17.44 -34.58 -4.02
C ASN A 400 17.53 -34.68 -2.48
N PRO A 401 18.08 -35.78 -1.92
CA PRO A 401 18.13 -35.98 -0.47
C PRO A 401 19.01 -34.95 0.25
N ILE A 402 20.04 -34.40 -0.41
CA ILE A 402 20.92 -33.36 0.17
C ILE A 402 20.13 -32.07 0.34
N ILE A 403 19.39 -31.65 -0.68
CA ILE A 403 18.55 -30.44 -0.65
C ILE A 403 17.43 -30.62 0.38
N ARG A 404 16.74 -31.75 0.34
CA ARG A 404 15.63 -32.06 1.25
C ARG A 404 16.05 -31.98 2.72
N LYS A 405 17.19 -32.58 3.06
CA LYS A 405 17.70 -32.65 4.44
C LYS A 405 17.87 -31.27 5.06
N GLU A 406 18.28 -30.27 4.27
CA GLU A 406 18.43 -28.91 4.80
C GLU A 406 17.11 -28.33 5.29
N PHE A 407 16.01 -28.52 4.55
CA PHE A 407 14.71 -27.90 4.87
C PHE A 407 13.77 -28.79 5.71
N GLU A 408 14.22 -29.98 6.08
CA GLU A 408 13.44 -30.95 6.86
C GLU A 408 13.07 -30.38 8.25
N GLY A 409 11.79 -30.44 8.61
CA GLY A 409 11.29 -30.03 9.92
C GLY A 409 11.20 -28.52 10.19
N VAL A 410 11.66 -27.65 9.27
CA VAL A 410 11.69 -26.19 9.47
C VAL A 410 10.74 -25.44 8.51
N GLY A 411 10.47 -25.98 7.32
CA GLY A 411 9.59 -25.35 6.33
C GLY A 411 10.24 -24.15 5.62
N ASP A 412 9.45 -23.09 5.39
CA ASP A 412 9.88 -21.84 4.76
C ASP A 412 11.09 -21.21 5.49
N ARG A 413 12.21 -21.01 4.78
CA ARG A 413 13.45 -20.50 5.38
C ARG A 413 14.39 -19.86 4.35
N GLY A 414 15.13 -18.84 4.79
CA GLY A 414 16.32 -18.34 4.09
C GLY A 414 17.62 -18.88 4.70
N ILE A 415 18.58 -19.25 3.85
CA ILE A 415 19.94 -19.66 4.25
C ILE A 415 20.96 -18.82 3.50
N LEU A 416 21.82 -18.12 4.22
CA LEU A 416 22.95 -17.37 3.65
C LEU A 416 24.24 -18.14 3.88
N HIS A 417 24.95 -18.44 2.80
CA HIS A 417 26.27 -19.04 2.81
C HIS A 417 27.29 -17.96 2.44
N ALA A 418 28.23 -17.70 3.35
CA ALA A 418 29.31 -16.75 3.15
C ALA A 418 30.64 -17.48 2.96
N GLY A 419 31.49 -16.97 2.07
CA GLY A 419 32.76 -17.59 1.73
C GLY A 419 33.70 -16.68 0.95
N PRO A 420 34.93 -17.13 0.69
CA PRO A 420 35.94 -16.32 0.02
C PRO A 420 35.44 -15.81 -1.34
N GLY A 421 35.30 -14.49 -1.48
CA GLY A 421 34.96 -13.83 -2.74
C GLY A 421 33.53 -14.06 -3.26
N ALA A 422 32.67 -14.77 -2.53
CA ALA A 422 31.29 -15.04 -2.93
C ALA A 422 30.35 -15.21 -1.74
N HIS A 423 29.05 -15.00 -1.97
CA HIS A 423 28.01 -15.42 -1.02
C HIS A 423 26.77 -15.88 -1.77
N MET A 424 26.06 -16.86 -1.22
CA MET A 424 24.82 -17.39 -1.79
C MET A 424 23.68 -17.35 -0.78
N VAL A 425 22.56 -16.73 -1.15
CA VAL A 425 21.32 -16.78 -0.39
C VAL A 425 20.38 -17.77 -1.08
N THR A 426 19.93 -18.79 -0.36
CA THR A 426 18.92 -19.76 -0.82
C THR A 426 17.67 -19.60 0.01
N CYS A 427 16.51 -19.46 -0.63
CA CYS A 427 15.23 -19.38 0.07
C CYS A 427 14.28 -20.46 -0.43
N LEU A 428 13.65 -21.16 0.50
CA LEU A 428 12.46 -21.97 0.26
C LEU A 428 11.25 -21.22 0.80
N SER A 429 10.20 -21.09 -0.02
CA SER A 429 8.93 -20.54 0.43
C SER A 429 7.74 -21.15 -0.29
N GLY A 430 6.87 -21.79 0.47
CA GLY A 430 5.76 -22.58 -0.04
C GLY A 430 6.25 -23.63 -1.04
N ASP A 431 5.81 -23.50 -2.29
CA ASP A 431 6.15 -24.38 -3.40
C ASP A 431 7.30 -23.87 -4.28
N LYS A 432 7.98 -22.79 -3.89
CA LYS A 432 9.04 -22.14 -4.67
C LYS A 432 10.38 -22.17 -3.95
N MET A 433 11.44 -22.36 -4.74
CA MET A 433 12.82 -22.21 -4.31
C MET A 433 13.48 -21.11 -5.13
N CYS A 434 14.30 -20.29 -4.49
CA CYS A 434 15.17 -19.36 -5.20
C CYS A 434 16.58 -19.41 -4.61
N TRP A 435 17.55 -19.08 -5.45
CA TRP A 435 18.90 -18.80 -4.98
C TRP A 435 19.47 -17.58 -5.70
N MET A 436 20.38 -16.91 -5.00
CA MET A 436 21.03 -15.68 -5.40
C MET A 436 22.51 -15.78 -5.02
N LEU A 437 23.39 -15.87 -6.01
CA LEU A 437 24.84 -15.95 -5.82
C LEU A 437 25.48 -14.63 -6.28
N THR A 438 26.15 -13.95 -5.36
CA THR A 438 26.98 -12.78 -5.68
C THR A 438 28.45 -13.19 -5.65
N CYS A 439 29.16 -12.98 -6.76
CA CYS A 439 30.60 -13.23 -6.89
C CYS A 439 31.27 -12.17 -7.78
N LYS A 440 32.60 -12.22 -7.93
CA LYS A 440 33.32 -11.34 -8.86
C LYS A 440 32.86 -11.59 -10.30
N ASP A 441 32.78 -10.50 -11.08
CA ASP A 441 32.50 -10.56 -12.50
C ASP A 441 33.83 -10.62 -13.28
N ASP A 442 34.16 -11.78 -13.82
CA ASP A 442 35.35 -11.99 -14.64
C ASP A 442 35.13 -11.63 -16.12
N SER A 443 33.98 -11.03 -16.47
CA SER A 443 33.65 -10.67 -17.86
C SER A 443 33.99 -9.21 -18.22
N ASP A 444 34.96 -9.05 -19.13
CA ASP A 444 35.36 -7.76 -19.71
C ASP A 444 34.29 -7.06 -20.59
N LYS A 445 33.10 -7.68 -20.78
CA LYS A 445 32.07 -7.20 -21.72
C LYS A 445 30.67 -7.28 -21.12
N GLY A 446 29.95 -6.16 -21.09
CA GLY A 446 28.48 -6.14 -21.01
C GLY A 446 27.89 -4.85 -20.43
N GLY A 447 26.68 -4.51 -20.89
CA GLY A 447 25.85 -3.42 -20.37
C GLY A 447 24.82 -3.92 -19.35
N GLU A 448 24.09 -2.99 -18.72
CA GLU A 448 23.02 -3.31 -17.77
C GLU A 448 21.83 -3.96 -18.50
N SER A 449 21.63 -5.27 -18.30
CA SER A 449 20.50 -6.02 -18.86
C SER A 449 19.76 -6.79 -17.77
N TRP A 450 18.44 -6.62 -17.72
CA TRP A 450 17.56 -7.24 -16.73
C TRP A 450 17.02 -8.61 -17.15
N SER A 451 17.30 -9.02 -18.38
CA SER A 451 16.78 -10.23 -19.01
C SER A 451 17.86 -11.11 -19.62
N GLN A 452 19.14 -10.76 -19.41
CA GLN A 452 20.24 -11.60 -19.87
C GLN A 452 20.29 -12.86 -19.01
N SER A 453 20.44 -13.99 -19.68
CA SER A 453 20.58 -15.29 -19.04
C SER A 453 21.89 -15.96 -19.46
N THR A 454 22.44 -16.78 -18.59
CA THR A 454 23.64 -17.59 -18.82
C THR A 454 23.45 -19.00 -18.26
N THR A 455 24.37 -19.90 -18.57
CA THR A 455 24.40 -21.25 -17.97
C THR A 455 24.81 -21.20 -16.49
N ILE A 456 24.42 -22.21 -15.72
CA ILE A 456 24.82 -22.38 -14.32
C ILE A 456 26.32 -22.65 -14.12
N ASP A 457 27.08 -22.94 -15.19
CA ASP A 457 28.48 -23.39 -15.10
C ASP A 457 29.36 -22.38 -14.37
N LYS A 458 29.16 -21.07 -14.64
CA LYS A 458 29.89 -20.00 -13.94
C LYS A 458 29.56 -19.94 -12.45
N ALA A 459 28.31 -20.23 -12.08
CA ALA A 459 27.90 -20.28 -10.67
C ALA A 459 28.54 -21.48 -9.96
N LEU A 460 28.64 -22.63 -10.65
CA LEU A 460 29.33 -23.82 -10.14
C LEU A 460 30.84 -23.59 -10.00
N GLU A 461 31.47 -22.92 -10.96
CA GLU A 461 32.88 -22.55 -10.88
C GLU A 461 33.16 -21.61 -9.69
N ALA A 462 32.34 -20.56 -9.53
CA ALA A 462 32.46 -19.60 -8.45
C ALA A 462 32.21 -20.20 -7.04
N THR A 463 31.54 -21.34 -6.97
CA THR A 463 31.25 -22.07 -5.72
C THR A 463 32.01 -23.39 -5.62
N SER A 464 33.08 -23.57 -6.42
CA SER A 464 33.91 -24.77 -6.39
C SER A 464 34.52 -24.98 -4.99
N GLY A 465 34.37 -26.20 -4.46
CA GLY A 465 34.84 -26.57 -3.12
C GLY A 465 33.93 -26.13 -1.98
N TRP A 466 32.78 -25.51 -2.25
CA TRP A 466 31.75 -25.25 -1.25
C TRP A 466 30.98 -26.53 -0.92
N GLU A 467 30.20 -26.49 0.15
CA GLU A 467 29.46 -27.66 0.63
C GLU A 467 28.54 -28.28 -0.45
N PRO A 468 28.26 -29.59 -0.38
CA PRO A 468 27.44 -30.28 -1.38
C PRO A 468 26.06 -29.65 -1.62
N PHE A 469 25.43 -29.10 -0.57
CA PHE A 469 24.12 -28.45 -0.69
C PHE A 469 24.10 -27.35 -1.75
N ILE A 470 25.10 -26.49 -1.78
CA ILE A 470 25.20 -25.38 -2.74
C ILE A 470 25.27 -25.89 -4.17
N THR A 471 26.16 -26.85 -4.40
CA THR A 471 26.37 -27.46 -5.72
C THR A 471 25.08 -28.11 -6.23
N GLU A 472 24.39 -28.86 -5.37
CA GLU A 472 23.18 -29.58 -5.75
C GLU A 472 21.99 -28.64 -5.99
N VAL A 473 21.83 -27.57 -5.19
CA VAL A 473 20.81 -26.53 -5.43
C VAL A 473 21.04 -25.83 -6.78
N ILE A 474 22.28 -25.50 -7.12
CA ILE A 474 22.60 -24.87 -8.41
C ILE A 474 22.26 -25.81 -9.57
N LYS A 475 22.63 -27.10 -9.49
CA LYS A 475 22.31 -28.11 -10.51
C LYS A 475 20.82 -28.39 -10.65
N ALA A 476 20.05 -28.24 -9.57
CA ALA A 476 18.60 -28.41 -9.61
C ALA A 476 17.86 -27.30 -10.37
N THR A 477 18.56 -26.25 -10.81
CA THR A 477 17.99 -25.14 -11.58
C THR A 477 17.42 -25.64 -12.92
N PRO A 478 16.12 -25.46 -13.19
CA PRO A 478 15.51 -25.93 -14.43
C PRO A 478 16.18 -25.34 -15.68
N GLY A 479 16.43 -26.21 -16.66
CA GLY A 479 17.08 -25.82 -17.92
C GLY A 479 18.51 -25.31 -17.76
N HIS A 480 19.13 -25.47 -16.58
CA HIS A 480 20.50 -25.07 -16.28
C HIS A 480 20.81 -23.61 -16.65
N THR A 481 19.79 -22.75 -16.57
CA THR A 481 19.85 -21.37 -17.01
C THR A 481 19.48 -20.43 -15.86
N VAL A 482 20.27 -19.39 -15.68
CA VAL A 482 20.11 -18.39 -14.62
C VAL A 482 20.15 -16.99 -15.19
N LEU A 483 19.52 -16.04 -14.50
CA LEU A 483 19.68 -14.64 -14.86
C LEU A 483 21.08 -14.18 -14.46
N ASP A 484 21.76 -13.54 -15.41
CA ASP A 484 23.06 -12.89 -15.25
C ASP A 484 22.78 -11.40 -15.05
N TRP A 485 22.95 -10.92 -13.82
CA TRP A 485 22.77 -9.51 -13.52
C TRP A 485 24.08 -8.88 -13.06
N LYS A 486 24.72 -8.13 -13.96
CA LYS A 486 25.84 -7.25 -13.62
C LYS A 486 25.39 -6.23 -12.57
N LEU A 487 26.08 -6.22 -11.44
CA LEU A 487 25.79 -5.27 -10.36
C LEU A 487 26.38 -3.92 -10.76
N MET A 488 25.50 -3.03 -11.22
CA MET A 488 25.83 -1.70 -11.68
C MET A 488 25.43 -0.66 -10.64
N TRP A 489 26.28 0.33 -10.42
CA TRP A 489 26.05 1.41 -9.48
C TRP A 489 25.80 2.75 -10.16
N ARG A 490 25.22 3.66 -9.41
CA ARG A 490 25.12 5.07 -9.77
C ARG A 490 25.43 5.89 -8.52
N ASP A 491 26.20 6.96 -8.68
CA ASP A 491 26.49 7.86 -7.57
C ASP A 491 25.17 8.46 -7.04
N PRO A 492 25.00 8.55 -5.71
CA PRO A 492 23.82 9.17 -5.11
C PRO A 492 23.61 10.58 -5.66
N LYS A 493 22.38 10.90 -6.06
CA LYS A 493 22.00 12.23 -6.55
C LYS A 493 21.17 12.93 -5.49
N PRO A 494 21.56 14.15 -5.03
CA PRO A 494 20.82 14.87 -3.99
C PRO A 494 19.49 15.43 -4.47
N ARG A 495 19.27 15.54 -5.79
CA ARG A 495 18.08 16.16 -6.38
C ARG A 495 17.25 15.13 -7.14
N TRP A 496 16.07 14.83 -6.60
CA TRP A 496 15.05 13.92 -7.17
C TRP A 496 13.83 14.67 -7.69
N VAL A 497 13.81 15.98 -7.45
CA VAL A 497 12.67 16.86 -7.70
C VAL A 497 13.06 17.85 -8.78
N SER A 498 12.13 18.12 -9.69
CA SER A 498 12.31 19.09 -10.75
C SER A 498 12.42 20.53 -10.21
N PRO A 499 12.99 21.49 -10.97
CA PRO A 499 13.18 22.86 -10.51
C PRO A 499 11.94 23.51 -9.91
N ILE A 500 10.78 23.40 -10.58
CA ILE A 500 9.52 23.95 -10.07
C ILE A 500 9.05 23.10 -8.88
N GLY A 501 9.16 21.78 -9.00
CA GLY A 501 8.82 20.81 -7.95
C GLY A 501 7.59 19.99 -8.24
N ARG A 502 7.12 19.99 -9.50
CA ARG A 502 5.93 19.25 -9.92
C ARG A 502 6.20 17.84 -10.38
N VAL A 503 7.46 17.49 -10.65
CA VAL A 503 7.89 16.12 -10.96
C VAL A 503 8.86 15.67 -9.87
N VAL A 504 8.60 14.52 -9.26
CA VAL A 504 9.45 13.93 -8.22
C VAL A 504 9.70 12.45 -8.51
N GLN A 505 10.95 12.02 -8.40
CA GLN A 505 11.35 10.62 -8.50
C GLN A 505 11.28 9.94 -7.14
N ILE A 506 10.84 8.66 -7.11
CA ILE A 506 10.88 7.79 -5.93
C ILE A 506 11.37 6.39 -6.31
N GLY A 507 11.86 5.62 -5.33
CA GLY A 507 12.40 4.27 -5.53
C GLY A 507 13.55 4.24 -6.54
N ASP A 508 13.63 3.19 -7.36
CA ASP A 508 14.74 3.00 -8.32
C ASP A 508 14.87 4.11 -9.38
N SER A 509 13.84 4.96 -9.58
CA SER A 509 13.97 6.14 -10.44
C SER A 509 14.87 7.20 -9.81
N ALA A 510 14.87 7.32 -8.48
CA ALA A 510 15.68 8.26 -7.71
C ALA A 510 16.99 7.64 -7.18
N HIS A 511 16.92 6.42 -6.66
CA HIS A 511 18.01 5.78 -5.92
C HIS A 511 18.05 4.26 -6.13
N PRO A 512 18.60 3.77 -7.25
CA PRO A 512 18.76 2.34 -7.43
C PRO A 512 19.70 1.73 -6.40
N PHE A 513 19.31 0.58 -5.84
CA PHE A 513 20.08 -0.18 -4.86
C PHE A 513 20.68 -1.46 -5.45
N LEU A 514 21.80 -1.91 -4.88
CA LEU A 514 22.21 -3.31 -5.01
C LEU A 514 21.36 -4.21 -4.11
N SER A 515 21.13 -5.45 -4.55
CA SER A 515 20.47 -6.47 -3.74
C SER A 515 21.14 -6.71 -2.38
N THR A 516 22.46 -6.55 -2.28
CA THR A 516 23.26 -6.78 -1.05
C THR A 516 22.95 -5.77 0.07
N SER A 517 22.30 -4.65 -0.24
CA SER A 517 21.81 -3.69 0.75
C SER A 517 20.61 -4.19 1.56
N ALA A 518 19.89 -5.21 1.06
CA ALA A 518 18.61 -5.68 1.59
C ALA A 518 17.53 -4.59 1.80
N SER A 519 17.73 -3.36 1.32
CA SER A 519 16.95 -2.19 1.72
C SER A 519 16.23 -1.48 0.58
N GLY A 520 16.51 -1.80 -0.69
CA GLY A 520 15.94 -1.06 -1.84
C GLY A 520 14.41 -1.04 -1.88
N GLY A 521 13.77 -2.20 -1.65
CA GLY A 521 12.30 -2.27 -1.59
C GLY A 521 11.72 -1.48 -0.40
N THR A 522 12.37 -1.58 0.76
CA THR A 522 12.01 -0.82 1.97
C THR A 522 12.14 0.67 1.74
N MET A 523 13.26 1.15 1.18
CA MET A 523 13.51 2.57 0.91
C MET A 523 12.50 3.14 -0.09
N ALA A 524 12.12 2.35 -1.10
CA ALA A 524 11.06 2.72 -2.03
C ALA A 524 9.67 2.83 -1.38
N MET A 525 9.37 2.01 -0.37
CA MET A 525 8.15 2.13 0.43
C MET A 525 8.22 3.30 1.41
N GLU A 526 9.35 3.51 2.07
CA GLU A 526 9.56 4.68 2.93
C GLU A 526 9.38 5.99 2.15
N ASP A 527 9.81 6.03 0.87
CA ASP A 527 9.55 7.20 0.03
C ASP A 527 8.06 7.44 -0.16
N ALA A 528 7.30 6.37 -0.42
CA ALA A 528 5.86 6.44 -0.61
C ALA A 528 5.17 7.02 0.62
N PHE A 529 5.50 6.54 1.82
CA PHE A 529 4.96 7.05 3.08
C PHE A 529 5.37 8.51 3.33
N SER A 530 6.66 8.82 3.19
CA SER A 530 7.20 10.16 3.41
C SER A 530 6.61 11.20 2.46
N LEU A 531 6.57 10.91 1.15
CA LEU A 531 6.05 11.84 0.15
C LEU A 531 4.55 12.07 0.35
N ALA A 532 3.78 11.00 0.60
CA ALA A 532 2.35 11.11 0.84
C ALA A 532 2.07 11.93 2.11
N ALA A 533 2.84 11.73 3.19
CA ALA A 533 2.73 12.54 4.41
C ALA A 533 3.06 14.02 4.16
N CYS A 534 4.14 14.31 3.43
CA CYS A 534 4.50 15.68 3.06
C CYS A 534 3.38 16.37 2.24
N LEU A 535 2.80 15.66 1.26
CA LEU A 535 1.71 16.17 0.44
C LEU A 535 0.41 16.37 1.22
N GLN A 536 0.18 15.59 2.28
CA GLN A 536 -0.99 15.75 3.15
C GLN A 536 -0.89 17.00 4.03
N ILE A 537 0.31 17.34 4.49
CA ILE A 537 0.57 18.55 5.28
C ILE A 537 0.39 19.79 4.40
N ALA A 538 0.85 19.72 3.15
CA ALA A 538 0.77 20.83 2.22
C ALA A 538 -0.66 21.13 1.74
N GLU A 539 -0.95 22.42 1.56
CA GLU A 539 -2.05 22.84 0.71
C GLU A 539 -1.67 22.65 -0.77
N LYS A 540 -2.66 22.64 -1.67
CA LYS A 540 -2.43 22.48 -3.12
C LYS A 540 -1.40 23.47 -3.69
N LYS A 541 -1.39 24.71 -3.19
CA LYS A 541 -0.43 25.76 -3.59
C LYS A 541 1.01 25.47 -3.15
N ASP A 542 1.18 24.67 -2.08
CA ASP A 542 2.47 24.35 -1.46
C ASP A 542 2.95 22.94 -1.85
N ALA A 543 2.24 22.25 -2.75
CA ALA A 543 2.56 20.88 -3.18
C ALA A 543 3.99 20.75 -3.73
N CYS A 544 4.48 21.77 -4.45
CA CYS A 544 5.85 21.82 -4.95
C CYS A 544 6.91 21.93 -3.83
N LEU A 545 6.58 22.57 -2.71
CA LEU A 545 7.46 22.62 -1.56
C LEU A 545 7.48 21.26 -0.85
N ALA A 546 6.33 20.59 -0.74
CA ALA A 546 6.24 19.27 -0.13
C ALA A 546 7.11 18.21 -0.85
N THR A 547 7.19 18.24 -2.18
CA THR A 547 8.08 17.33 -2.92
C THR A 547 9.55 17.61 -2.59
N LYS A 548 9.94 18.87 -2.45
CA LYS A 548 11.30 19.29 -2.07
C LYS A 548 11.64 18.91 -0.62
N VAL A 549 10.69 19.10 0.31
CA VAL A 549 10.82 18.66 1.71
C VAL A 549 11.03 17.15 1.76
N HIS A 550 10.21 16.38 1.05
CA HIS A 550 10.39 14.93 0.95
C HIS A 550 11.80 14.54 0.48
N ASN A 551 12.29 15.11 -0.62
CA ASN A 551 13.64 14.84 -1.12
C ASN A 551 14.70 15.13 -0.03
N HIS A 552 14.59 16.25 0.66
CA HIS A 552 15.54 16.62 1.71
C HIS A 552 15.51 15.64 2.89
N LEU A 553 14.33 15.22 3.34
CA LEU A 553 14.18 14.25 4.44
C LEU A 553 14.71 12.86 4.09
N ARG A 554 14.71 12.48 2.80
CA ARG A 554 15.04 11.12 2.35
C ARG A 554 16.48 10.96 1.88
N PHE A 555 17.08 11.97 1.27
CA PHE A 555 18.32 11.80 0.51
C PHE A 555 19.47 11.21 1.34
N GLU A 556 19.81 11.81 2.47
CA GLU A 556 20.95 11.34 3.28
C GLU A 556 20.72 9.94 3.85
N ARG A 557 19.48 9.65 4.28
CA ARG A 557 19.08 8.33 4.78
C ARG A 557 19.24 7.26 3.71
N VAL A 558 18.71 7.52 2.51
CA VAL A 558 18.80 6.62 1.37
C VAL A 558 20.25 6.43 0.93
N SER A 559 21.03 7.51 0.86
CA SER A 559 22.45 7.46 0.50
C SER A 559 23.26 6.62 1.49
N SER A 560 23.03 6.76 2.80
CA SER A 560 23.63 5.90 3.81
C SER A 560 23.23 4.42 3.64
N ALA A 561 21.96 4.14 3.35
CA ALA A 561 21.51 2.77 3.10
C ALA A 561 22.13 2.17 1.82
N GLN A 562 22.34 2.97 0.77
CA GLN A 562 23.05 2.52 -0.44
C GLN A 562 24.50 2.12 -0.10
N LYS A 563 25.17 2.90 0.76
CA LYS A 563 26.53 2.64 1.23
C LYS A 563 26.63 1.31 2.01
N MET A 564 25.60 0.94 2.79
CA MET A 564 25.57 -0.34 3.51
C MET A 564 25.68 -1.57 2.60
N GLY A 565 25.21 -1.49 1.35
CA GLY A 565 25.33 -2.60 0.40
C GLY A 565 26.78 -3.01 0.12
N PHE A 566 27.74 -2.09 0.26
CA PHE A 566 29.17 -2.38 0.19
C PHE A 566 29.67 -3.09 1.45
N LYS A 567 29.18 -2.68 2.64
CA LYS A 567 29.52 -3.27 3.94
C LYS A 567 29.21 -4.75 3.95
N ASN A 568 27.95 -5.06 3.66
CA ASN A 568 27.42 -6.41 3.79
C ASN A 568 28.18 -7.35 2.85
N ARG A 569 28.45 -6.89 1.61
CA ARG A 569 29.27 -7.65 0.66
C ARG A 569 30.66 -7.93 1.23
N GLU A 570 31.34 -6.91 1.76
CA GLU A 570 32.68 -7.08 2.35
C GLU A 570 32.68 -8.06 3.52
N VAL A 571 31.74 -7.90 4.45
CA VAL A 571 31.57 -8.79 5.61
C VAL A 571 31.36 -10.24 5.16
N PHE A 572 30.59 -10.49 4.10
CA PHE A 572 30.34 -11.86 3.60
C PHE A 572 31.48 -12.44 2.76
N HIS A 573 32.21 -11.62 2.01
CA HIS A 573 33.24 -12.08 1.07
C HIS A 573 34.61 -12.24 1.73
N ASN A 574 34.90 -11.47 2.78
CA ASN A 574 36.16 -11.44 3.51
C ASN A 574 35.95 -11.72 5.00
N THR A 575 35.01 -12.62 5.35
CA THR A 575 34.65 -12.90 6.73
C THR A 575 35.84 -13.37 7.55
N ASP A 576 36.13 -12.68 8.67
CA ASP A 576 37.04 -13.19 9.71
C ASP A 576 36.32 -14.26 10.52
N TRP A 577 36.55 -15.53 10.15
CA TRP A 577 35.89 -16.66 10.78
C TRP A 577 36.30 -16.90 12.24
N ASP A 578 37.47 -16.43 12.68
CA ASP A 578 37.92 -16.54 14.06
C ASP A 578 37.20 -15.52 14.94
N TYR A 579 36.99 -14.31 14.41
CA TYR A 579 36.16 -13.30 15.06
C TYR A 579 34.69 -13.75 15.14
N VAL A 580 34.12 -14.24 14.03
CA VAL A 580 32.71 -14.71 13.98
C VAL A 580 32.48 -15.91 14.90
N ALA A 581 33.45 -16.82 15.04
CA ALA A 581 33.33 -17.93 15.99
C ALA A 581 33.17 -17.46 17.45
N LYS A 582 33.69 -16.28 17.78
CA LYS A 582 33.58 -15.66 19.11
C LYS A 582 32.38 -14.71 19.24
N ASN A 583 31.93 -14.13 18.13
CA ASN A 583 30.89 -13.09 18.05
C ASN A 583 29.92 -13.39 16.89
N PRO A 584 29.16 -14.51 16.95
CA PRO A 584 28.30 -14.92 15.84
C PRO A 584 27.23 -13.88 15.48
N GLU A 585 26.77 -13.09 16.45
CA GLU A 585 25.80 -12.00 16.28
C GLU A 585 26.27 -10.88 15.34
N ALA A 586 27.58 -10.72 15.13
CA ALA A 586 28.13 -9.74 14.20
C ALA A 586 27.69 -9.99 12.75
N MET A 587 27.41 -11.26 12.40
CA MET A 587 26.90 -11.63 11.08
C MET A 587 25.39 -11.40 10.95
N GLY A 588 24.65 -11.39 12.06
CA GLY A 588 23.19 -11.20 12.09
C GLY A 588 22.73 -9.76 11.90
N LYS A 589 23.61 -8.76 12.12
CA LYS A 589 23.30 -7.33 11.99
C LYS A 589 23.53 -6.79 10.57
N MET A 590 22.89 -7.41 9.58
CA MET A 590 23.02 -6.99 8.18
C MET A 590 22.40 -5.60 7.89
N VAL A 591 21.45 -5.18 8.74
CA VAL A 591 20.73 -3.92 8.61
C VAL A 591 20.71 -3.28 10.00
N GLY A 592 21.10 -2.01 10.09
CA GLY A 592 21.23 -1.32 11.37
C GLY A 592 19.86 -0.94 11.96
N ASP A 593 19.81 -0.80 13.27
CA ASP A 593 18.59 -0.46 14.02
C ASP A 593 17.94 0.84 13.54
N TRP A 594 18.76 1.81 13.10
CA TRP A 594 18.32 3.08 12.53
C TRP A 594 17.51 2.90 11.23
N VAL A 595 17.67 1.78 10.53
CA VAL A 595 16.82 1.40 9.38
C VAL A 595 15.55 0.70 9.87
N ILE A 596 15.70 -0.34 10.72
CA ILE A 596 14.61 -1.23 11.13
C ILE A 596 13.50 -0.50 11.90
N TYR A 597 13.86 0.37 12.84
CA TYR A 597 12.91 1.00 13.77
C TYR A 597 12.48 2.41 13.35
N HIS A 598 12.79 2.83 12.13
CA HIS A 598 12.40 4.14 11.63
C HIS A 598 10.97 4.14 11.12
N ASP A 599 10.18 5.13 11.58
CA ASP A 599 8.89 5.46 10.99
C ASP A 599 9.03 6.65 10.03
N PRO A 600 9.01 6.43 8.71
CA PRO A 600 9.17 7.50 7.72
C PRO A 600 7.98 8.45 7.65
N GLU A 601 6.79 7.99 8.04
CA GLU A 601 5.57 8.79 8.03
C GLU A 601 5.56 9.74 9.22
N GLN A 602 5.77 9.22 10.43
CA GLN A 602 5.83 10.03 11.65
C GLN A 602 6.98 11.05 11.58
N TYR A 603 8.16 10.63 11.11
CA TYR A 603 9.28 11.54 10.94
C TYR A 603 9.00 12.67 9.95
N ALA A 604 8.24 12.40 8.88
CA ALA A 604 7.80 13.43 7.95
C ALA A 604 6.90 14.46 8.64
N TYR A 605 5.91 14.03 9.44
CA TYR A 605 5.08 14.97 10.20
C TYR A 605 5.89 15.82 11.19
N ASP A 606 6.80 15.19 11.92
CA ASP A 606 7.57 15.87 12.97
C ASP A 606 8.60 16.87 12.39
N SER A 607 9.16 16.55 11.21
CA SER A 607 10.27 17.29 10.63
C SER A 607 9.86 18.25 9.50
N TYR A 608 8.63 18.16 8.99
CA TYR A 608 8.18 18.91 7.81
C TYR A 608 8.43 20.42 7.94
N GLN A 609 7.96 21.03 9.04
CA GLN A 609 8.04 22.49 9.20
C GLN A 609 9.50 22.97 9.28
N SER A 610 10.34 22.29 10.07
CA SER A 610 11.76 22.63 10.18
C SER A 610 12.48 22.50 8.83
N CYS A 611 12.14 21.49 8.03
CA CYS A 611 12.70 21.31 6.70
C CYS A 611 12.19 22.36 5.71
N ALA A 612 10.90 22.68 5.74
CA ALA A 612 10.32 23.75 4.92
C ALA A 612 10.99 25.10 5.22
N ASP A 613 11.19 25.44 6.50
CA ASP A 613 11.87 26.66 6.92
C ASP A 613 13.35 26.67 6.50
N HIS A 614 14.03 25.52 6.54
CA HIS A 614 15.38 25.37 5.99
C HIS A 614 15.42 25.67 4.49
N LEU A 615 14.53 25.06 3.71
CA LEU A 615 14.50 25.21 2.26
C LEU A 615 14.08 26.62 1.80
N LEU A 616 13.20 27.29 2.53
CA LEU A 616 12.72 28.63 2.21
C LEU A 616 13.64 29.74 2.73
N ASN A 617 14.17 29.59 3.94
CA ASN A 617 14.80 30.68 4.69
C ASN A 617 16.27 30.39 5.09
N GLY A 618 16.80 29.21 4.79
CA GLY A 618 18.14 28.80 5.21
C GLY A 618 18.27 28.54 6.71
N ALA A 619 17.16 28.33 7.42
CA ALA A 619 17.17 27.97 8.84
C ALA A 619 17.92 26.63 9.06
N PRO A 620 18.55 26.38 10.22
CA PRO A 620 19.13 25.08 10.51
C PRO A 620 18.08 23.96 10.48
N SER A 621 18.32 22.92 9.68
CA SER A 621 17.49 21.71 9.64
C SER A 621 17.93 20.71 10.71
N LYS A 622 16.97 19.99 11.30
CA LYS A 622 17.28 18.81 12.13
C LYS A 622 17.40 17.58 11.23
N HIS A 623 18.56 16.94 11.27
CA HIS A 623 18.83 15.65 10.62
C HIS A 623 18.96 14.58 11.71
N GLY A 624 18.10 13.57 11.70
CA GLY A 624 18.10 12.53 12.74
C GLY A 624 17.60 11.16 12.30
N ASN A 625 17.28 10.97 11.03
CA ASN A 625 16.80 9.68 10.49
C ASN A 625 17.87 8.90 9.72
N SER A 626 19.14 9.30 9.79
CA SER A 626 20.26 8.56 9.21
C SER A 626 21.09 7.90 10.32
N VAL A 627 22.26 7.38 9.96
CA VAL A 627 23.20 6.71 10.86
C VAL A 627 23.49 7.59 12.09
N PRO A 628 23.20 7.12 13.32
CA PRO A 628 23.46 7.88 14.54
C PRO A 628 24.94 8.25 14.69
N GLY A 629 25.21 9.54 14.96
CA GLY A 629 26.57 10.06 15.11
C GLY A 629 27.33 10.29 13.80
N TYR A 630 26.73 10.00 12.65
CA TYR A 630 27.31 10.26 11.34
C TYR A 630 26.82 11.59 10.76
N ALA A 631 27.76 12.47 10.38
CA ALA A 631 27.46 13.62 9.55
C ALA A 631 27.67 13.25 8.08
N TYR A 632 26.64 13.42 7.25
CA TYR A 632 26.67 13.01 5.85
C TYR A 632 27.84 13.65 5.08
N LYS A 633 28.64 12.81 4.41
CA LYS A 633 29.72 13.23 3.52
C LYS A 633 29.39 12.72 2.11
N PRO A 634 29.33 13.58 1.07
CA PRO A 634 29.14 13.14 -0.30
C PRO A 634 30.19 12.09 -0.68
N TRP A 635 29.74 11.02 -1.30
CA TRP A 635 30.59 9.90 -1.70
C TRP A 635 30.25 9.46 -3.13
N THR A 636 31.21 8.83 -3.78
CA THR A 636 31.06 8.22 -5.10
C THR A 636 31.40 6.75 -5.05
N VAL A 637 30.81 5.97 -5.96
CA VAL A 637 31.08 4.54 -6.09
C VAL A 637 32.58 4.31 -6.31
N LYS A 638 33.21 5.14 -7.15
CA LYS A 638 34.64 5.05 -7.44
C LYS A 638 35.49 5.18 -6.17
N GLN A 639 35.18 6.14 -5.30
CA GLN A 639 35.90 6.29 -4.03
C GLN A 639 35.74 5.07 -3.11
N LEU A 640 34.54 4.47 -3.06
CA LEU A 640 34.31 3.27 -2.24
C LEU A 640 35.05 2.05 -2.81
N LEU A 641 35.12 1.91 -4.14
CA LEU A 641 35.90 0.86 -4.80
C LEU A 641 37.40 1.06 -4.58
N GLU A 642 37.92 2.28 -4.73
CA GLU A 642 39.34 2.59 -4.46
C GLU A 642 39.71 2.38 -2.99
N ALA A 643 38.82 2.73 -2.06
CA ALA A 643 39.01 2.46 -0.63
C ALA A 643 39.05 0.95 -0.35
N PHE A 644 38.15 0.19 -0.98
CA PHE A 644 38.09 -1.26 -0.88
C PHE A 644 39.38 -1.91 -1.42
N ASP A 645 39.83 -1.55 -2.62
CA ASP A 645 41.05 -2.08 -3.22
C ASP A 645 42.30 -1.75 -2.39
N ALA A 646 42.28 -0.64 -1.64
CA ALA A 646 43.34 -0.23 -0.73
C ALA A 646 43.22 -0.82 0.69
N GLY A 647 42.20 -1.64 0.99
CA GLY A 647 41.95 -2.20 2.32
C GLY A 647 41.60 -1.14 3.38
N LYS A 648 41.07 0.02 2.96
CA LYS A 648 40.67 1.10 3.85
C LYS A 648 39.20 0.93 4.28
N PRO A 649 38.82 1.38 5.49
CA PRO A 649 37.43 1.37 5.91
C PRO A 649 36.53 2.11 4.91
N ILE A 650 35.44 1.45 4.50
CA ILE A 650 34.45 2.02 3.56
C ILE A 650 33.53 3.03 4.29
N PHE A 651 33.38 2.90 5.60
CA PHE A 651 32.44 3.68 6.42
C PHE A 651 33.15 4.75 7.24
N ASP A 652 32.43 5.85 7.43
CA ASP A 652 32.83 6.93 8.32
C ASP A 652 32.37 6.66 9.77
N GLU A 653 32.80 7.50 10.69
CA GLU A 653 32.32 7.54 12.08
C GLU A 653 30.78 7.52 12.20
N GLY A 654 30.25 6.70 13.13
CA GLY A 654 28.81 6.53 13.36
C GLY A 654 28.43 5.09 13.75
N VAL A 655 27.20 4.90 14.20
CA VAL A 655 26.65 3.58 14.60
C VAL A 655 25.87 2.98 13.43
N TRP A 656 26.58 2.22 12.59
CA TRP A 656 26.02 1.64 11.35
C TRP A 656 25.26 0.32 11.56
N ASP A 657 25.49 -0.33 12.70
CA ASP A 657 24.94 -1.64 13.09
C ASP A 657 23.70 -1.57 13.98
#